data_AF-A0A0Q6B0D9-F1
#
_entry.id   AF-A0A0Q6B0D9-F1
#
_cell.length_a   1.000
_cell.length_b   1.000
_cell.length_c   1.000
_cell.angle_alpha   90.00
_cell.angle_beta   90.00
_cell.angle_gamma   90.00
#
_symmetry.space_group_name_H-M   'P 1'
#
loop_
_entity.id
_entity.type
_entity.pdbx_description
1 polymer ?
#
loop_
_entity_poly.entity_id
_entity_poly.type
_entity_poly.pdbx_seq_one_letter_code
_entity_poly.pdbx_strand_id
1 'polypeptide(L)'
;MSTSATTGRRSTIRAVTAVTTAILTLVGAVALGAVPAHAVEPVDLSGAYVVDQADVLSSADETEVTDALDRLSTDTGVNLFVVYVDSFSSPADRTAWGEATASLNQLGTNDVLLSVAVDDQLYDLSADTSVISESDRQALQTDVVVPELRDGDWAGAAVALADGIRSDEAGPDLSWVLWALLVLVLVAVALAFVFVVRRARRRRREFDAQKADQDELDKRAARVLVALDDELTAGEHEVGFAAAQFGDDAARPFAEALDAARVHAREAFALQQKLDDSVPDSPEQRREWTTRIIELCEAADTSLAEQSAAFDELREAESRAPRDVAALPGEIETRRARLVKARTVIGELTTIYSARAVASIDQNDDQADRLLEFADERTRTAATAVASSSTSEAVIAVREARQALAQVDQLLSAVDGAAESLRTAGGTISAMTLDLRRDIATAEGLPDGSAPQGVDVAGSVSAARASVARAETTTDDPLAVVASLGAANDRIDQVLAAVREDTEKQRRAQAALDQALLTARSQISATRDFIETRRGGIGPQPRTRLSEAERHLATAVSLATSDRDAALFEAHQAVQLSQAAAAGAEAEVSSYQQASPFGGGMGTRGSAGADLGGIVTGMLLGGLFSGGGGGFGGGGGGFGGGGGGGGFGGGGGGGGGRSSGGGRF
;
A
#
# COMPACT_ATOMS: atom_id res chain seq x y z
N MET A 1 -28.90 8.36 32.87
CA MET A 1 -29.50 9.29 31.88
C MET A 1 -28.37 9.85 31.02
N SER A 2 -28.63 9.91 29.72
CA SER A 2 -27.94 10.60 28.60
C SER A 2 -27.21 11.91 28.99
N THR A 3 -26.17 12.46 28.34
CA THR A 3 -25.37 12.18 27.11
C THR A 3 -24.10 13.09 27.19
N SER A 4 -23.07 13.11 26.33
CA SER A 4 -22.83 12.54 24.98
C SER A 4 -21.33 12.26 24.72
N ALA A 5 -20.92 12.01 23.48
CA ALA A 5 -19.55 11.70 23.04
C ALA A 5 -18.71 12.91 22.58
N THR A 6 -17.37 12.75 22.58
CA THR A 6 -16.45 13.54 21.73
C THR A 6 -15.31 12.65 21.21
N THR A 7 -15.06 12.69 19.90
CA THR A 7 -14.07 11.86 19.18
C THR A 7 -12.63 12.36 19.37
N GLY A 8 -11.71 11.47 19.76
CA GLY A 8 -10.29 11.78 19.86
C GLY A 8 -9.52 11.49 18.56
N ARG A 9 -9.05 12.54 17.87
CA ARG A 9 -8.09 12.43 16.75
C ARG A 9 -6.67 12.66 17.30
N ARG A 10 -5.78 11.67 17.18
CA ARG A 10 -4.33 11.88 17.40
C ARG A 10 -3.60 11.94 16.07
N SER A 11 -2.75 12.95 15.97
CA SER A 11 -1.87 13.26 14.86
C SER A 11 -0.49 12.61 15.03
N THR A 12 0.35 12.81 14.01
CA THR A 12 1.83 12.86 14.01
C THR A 12 2.58 11.52 13.84
N ILE A 13 3.76 11.44 13.19
CA ILE A 13 4.71 12.48 12.73
C ILE A 13 5.64 11.94 11.61
N ARG A 14 6.06 12.81 10.64
CA ARG A 14 7.34 12.85 9.84
C ARG A 14 7.98 11.56 9.26
N ALA A 15 8.95 11.60 8.34
CA ALA A 15 9.38 12.39 7.16
C ALA A 15 10.71 11.72 6.68
N VAL A 16 11.30 11.94 5.50
CA VAL A 16 12.35 12.94 5.22
C VAL A 16 13.12 12.50 3.94
N THR A 17 13.03 13.26 2.82
CA THR A 17 14.04 13.44 1.73
C THR A 17 14.64 12.18 1.00
N ALA A 18 15.43 12.23 -0.10
CA ALA A 18 15.99 13.32 -0.91
C ALA A 18 16.38 12.88 -2.36
N VAL A 19 16.35 13.84 -3.30
CA VAL A 19 17.36 14.09 -4.36
C VAL A 19 17.75 12.98 -5.38
N THR A 20 17.12 13.09 -6.55
CA THR A 20 17.68 13.18 -7.92
C THR A 20 19.17 12.89 -8.23
N THR A 21 19.42 12.03 -9.23
CA THR A 21 20.55 12.10 -10.20
C THR A 21 20.10 11.33 -11.46
N ALA A 22 19.65 11.94 -12.57
CA ALA A 22 20.38 12.67 -13.63
C ALA A 22 21.22 11.79 -14.59
N ILE A 23 21.25 12.14 -15.89
CA ILE A 23 22.14 11.64 -16.98
C ILE A 23 21.70 10.27 -17.61
N LEU A 24 21.66 10.01 -18.93
CA LEU A 24 22.09 10.73 -20.16
C LEU A 24 21.11 10.50 -21.35
N THR A 25 21.24 11.33 -22.40
CA THR A 25 20.69 11.18 -23.77
C THR A 25 21.19 9.90 -24.49
N LEU A 26 20.60 9.37 -25.57
CA LEU A 26 20.57 9.93 -26.94
C LEU A 26 20.05 8.85 -27.95
N VAL A 27 19.54 9.26 -29.13
CA VAL A 27 19.24 8.43 -30.35
C VAL A 27 18.04 7.47 -30.18
N GLY A 28 17.15 7.26 -31.17
CA GLY A 28 16.99 7.89 -32.48
C GLY A 28 15.79 7.29 -33.23
N ALA A 29 15.33 7.96 -34.29
CA ALA A 29 14.08 7.64 -34.97
C ALA A 29 14.10 6.30 -35.74
N VAL A 30 12.99 5.56 -35.65
CA VAL A 30 12.43 4.73 -36.74
C VAL A 30 10.91 4.91 -36.73
N ALA A 31 10.30 4.94 -37.92
CA ALA A 31 8.85 5.02 -38.09
C ALA A 31 8.19 3.63 -37.98
N LEU A 32 6.93 3.60 -37.58
CA LEU A 32 5.85 2.63 -37.89
C LEU A 32 4.59 3.30 -37.30
N GLY A 33 3.46 3.46 -38.00
CA GLY A 33 2.80 2.44 -38.78
C GLY A 33 1.54 2.02 -38.01
N ALA A 34 0.55 2.91 -37.91
CA ALA A 34 -0.72 2.59 -37.27
C ALA A 34 -1.50 1.60 -38.15
N VAL A 35 -1.25 0.31 -37.92
CA VAL A 35 -2.09 -0.78 -38.43
C VAL A 35 -3.51 -0.61 -37.86
N PRO A 36 -4.56 -0.94 -38.63
CA PRO A 36 -5.90 -1.01 -38.07
C PRO A 36 -5.90 -2.08 -36.96
N ALA A 37 -6.60 -1.80 -35.87
CA ALA A 37 -6.91 -2.83 -34.88
C ALA A 37 -7.84 -3.86 -35.55
N HIS A 38 -7.24 -4.88 -36.17
CA HIS A 38 -7.95 -6.05 -36.61
C HIS A 38 -8.56 -6.69 -35.36
N ALA A 39 -9.88 -6.90 -35.36
CA ALA A 39 -10.48 -7.73 -34.34
C ALA A 39 -9.91 -9.15 -34.51
N VAL A 40 -9.32 -9.67 -33.45
CA VAL A 40 -8.86 -11.05 -33.37
C VAL A 40 -10.11 -11.92 -33.26
N GLU A 41 -10.57 -12.37 -34.41
CA GLU A 41 -11.63 -13.37 -34.52
C GLU A 41 -11.10 -14.75 -34.07
N PRO A 42 -11.98 -15.64 -33.59
CA PRO A 42 -11.70 -17.05 -33.36
C PRO A 42 -10.85 -17.69 -34.46
N VAL A 43 -9.75 -18.31 -34.07
CA VAL A 43 -8.69 -18.74 -34.99
C VAL A 43 -9.05 -20.07 -35.65
N ASP A 44 -8.93 -20.16 -36.99
CA ASP A 44 -8.88 -21.45 -37.70
C ASP A 44 -7.50 -22.08 -37.46
N LEU A 45 -7.48 -23.21 -36.76
CA LEU A 45 -6.28 -23.94 -36.39
C LEU A 45 -5.66 -24.64 -37.61
N SER A 46 -6.42 -24.86 -38.69
CA SER A 46 -5.99 -25.51 -39.94
C SER A 46 -5.36 -26.92 -39.77
N GLY A 47 -5.57 -27.55 -38.61
CA GLY A 47 -4.97 -28.84 -38.22
C GLY A 47 -3.68 -28.73 -37.41
N ALA A 48 -3.26 -27.53 -37.01
CA ALA A 48 -2.16 -27.32 -36.06
C ALA A 48 -2.63 -27.47 -34.60
N TYR A 49 -1.76 -28.01 -33.75
CA TYR A 49 -2.00 -28.17 -32.31
C TYR A 49 -1.52 -26.96 -31.49
N VAL A 50 -0.57 -26.20 -32.02
CA VAL A 50 -0.10 -24.92 -31.47
C VAL A 50 -0.28 -23.86 -32.53
N VAL A 51 -0.91 -22.74 -32.16
CA VAL A 51 -1.02 -21.55 -33.02
C VAL A 51 -0.64 -20.32 -32.21
N ASP A 52 0.51 -19.75 -32.53
CA ASP A 52 0.97 -18.50 -31.94
C ASP A 52 0.81 -17.36 -32.97
N GLN A 53 -0.12 -16.45 -32.69
CA GLN A 53 -0.29 -15.19 -33.45
C GLN A 53 0.30 -13.99 -32.70
N ALA A 54 0.68 -14.16 -31.43
CA ALA A 54 1.28 -13.12 -30.59
C ALA A 54 2.83 -13.10 -30.67
N ASP A 55 3.44 -14.10 -31.33
CA ASP A 55 4.90 -14.24 -31.51
C ASP A 55 5.65 -14.33 -30.16
N VAL A 56 5.09 -15.11 -29.22
CA VAL A 56 5.56 -15.28 -27.84
C VAL A 56 6.36 -16.57 -27.61
N LEU A 57 6.25 -17.56 -28.49
CA LEU A 57 7.02 -18.80 -28.46
C LEU A 57 8.22 -18.71 -29.40
N SER A 58 9.41 -19.11 -28.94
CA SER A 58 10.52 -19.38 -29.85
C SER A 58 10.34 -20.73 -30.54
N SER A 59 11.07 -20.97 -31.65
CA SER A 59 11.03 -22.27 -32.33
C SER A 59 11.46 -23.47 -31.47
N ALA A 60 12.18 -23.23 -30.37
CA ALA A 60 12.50 -24.26 -29.38
C ALA A 60 11.28 -24.56 -28.50
N ASP A 61 10.58 -23.51 -28.07
CA ASP A 61 9.38 -23.59 -27.26
C ASP A 61 8.21 -24.22 -28.03
N GLU A 62 8.01 -23.84 -29.31
CA GLU A 62 7.06 -24.51 -30.21
C GLU A 62 7.33 -26.01 -30.31
N THR A 63 8.61 -26.41 -30.37
CA THR A 63 9.01 -27.81 -30.41
C THR A 63 8.72 -28.51 -29.08
N GLU A 64 9.05 -27.90 -27.94
CA GLU A 64 8.83 -28.47 -26.60
C GLU A 64 7.34 -28.62 -26.26
N VAL A 65 6.54 -27.60 -26.61
CA VAL A 65 5.07 -27.65 -26.48
C VAL A 65 4.50 -28.72 -27.41
N THR A 66 4.93 -28.78 -28.68
CA THR A 66 4.46 -29.84 -29.62
C THR A 66 4.81 -31.23 -29.09
N ASP A 67 6.05 -31.45 -28.63
CA ASP A 67 6.48 -32.71 -28.00
C ASP A 67 5.66 -33.06 -26.75
N ALA A 68 5.14 -32.07 -26.00
CA ALA A 68 4.25 -32.29 -24.86
C ALA A 68 2.81 -32.66 -25.27
N LEU A 69 2.27 -31.98 -26.28
CA LEU A 69 0.94 -32.22 -26.83
C LEU A 69 0.87 -33.58 -27.55
N ASP A 70 1.89 -33.94 -28.34
CA ASP A 70 2.04 -35.25 -28.98
C ASP A 70 2.16 -36.38 -27.96
N ARG A 71 2.90 -36.16 -26.85
CA ARG A 71 2.96 -37.09 -25.71
C ARG A 71 1.60 -37.27 -25.06
N LEU A 72 0.87 -36.19 -24.78
CA LEU A 72 -0.49 -36.28 -24.21
C LEU A 72 -1.43 -37.06 -25.13
N SER A 73 -1.49 -36.72 -26.42
CA SER A 73 -2.36 -37.39 -27.40
C SER A 73 -1.99 -38.88 -27.56
N THR A 74 -0.69 -39.20 -27.56
CA THR A 74 -0.22 -40.60 -27.62
C THR A 74 -0.53 -41.39 -26.35
N ASP A 75 -0.34 -40.80 -25.17
CA ASP A 75 -0.46 -41.50 -23.88
C ASP A 75 -1.92 -41.62 -23.39
N THR A 76 -2.80 -40.67 -23.73
CA THR A 76 -4.20 -40.62 -23.24
C THR A 76 -5.27 -40.62 -24.33
N GLY A 77 -4.93 -40.25 -25.57
CA GLY A 77 -5.91 -39.99 -26.62
C GLY A 77 -6.67 -38.66 -26.47
N VAL A 78 -6.20 -37.77 -25.58
CA VAL A 78 -6.66 -36.38 -25.43
C VAL A 78 -5.81 -35.46 -26.31
N ASN A 79 -6.45 -34.66 -27.15
CA ASN A 79 -5.75 -33.66 -27.96
C ASN A 79 -5.78 -32.32 -27.23
N LEU A 80 -4.63 -31.75 -26.89
CA LEU A 80 -4.55 -30.37 -26.41
C LEU A 80 -4.19 -29.45 -27.58
N PHE A 81 -5.01 -28.43 -27.77
CA PHE A 81 -4.80 -27.32 -28.70
C PHE A 81 -4.47 -26.06 -27.89
N VAL A 82 -3.46 -25.31 -28.32
CA VAL A 82 -3.00 -24.10 -27.62
C VAL A 82 -2.94 -22.93 -28.59
N VAL A 83 -3.54 -21.81 -28.20
CA VAL A 83 -3.65 -20.61 -29.02
C VAL A 83 -3.20 -19.38 -28.23
N TYR A 84 -2.19 -18.68 -28.74
CA TYR A 84 -1.74 -17.38 -28.22
C TYR A 84 -2.13 -16.27 -29.20
N VAL A 85 -2.77 -15.22 -28.68
CA VAL A 85 -3.19 -14.03 -29.42
C VAL A 85 -2.92 -12.78 -28.58
N ASP A 86 -2.86 -11.61 -29.19
CA ASP A 86 -2.65 -10.36 -28.46
C ASP A 86 -3.83 -10.06 -27.51
N SER A 87 -5.06 -10.12 -28.02
CA SER A 87 -6.29 -9.75 -27.30
C SER A 87 -7.50 -10.58 -27.74
N PHE A 88 -8.50 -10.73 -26.87
CA PHE A 88 -9.81 -11.24 -27.27
C PHE A 88 -10.71 -10.06 -27.67
N SER A 89 -11.09 -9.96 -28.95
CA SER A 89 -11.78 -8.75 -29.44
C SER A 89 -13.04 -8.99 -30.29
N SER A 90 -13.31 -10.20 -30.80
CA SER A 90 -14.59 -10.53 -31.46
C SER A 90 -14.95 -12.01 -31.32
N PRO A 91 -15.57 -12.45 -30.20
CA PRO A 91 -16.07 -11.64 -29.08
C PRO A 91 -14.96 -11.24 -28.09
N ALA A 92 -15.20 -10.18 -27.30
CA ALA A 92 -14.29 -9.76 -26.23
C ALA A 92 -14.45 -10.56 -24.92
N ASP A 93 -15.48 -11.39 -24.81
CA ASP A 93 -15.59 -12.34 -23.70
C ASP A 93 -14.72 -13.56 -24.00
N ARG A 94 -13.69 -13.77 -23.18
CA ARG A 94 -12.71 -14.87 -23.26
C ARG A 94 -13.35 -16.27 -23.40
N THR A 95 -14.47 -16.50 -22.74
CA THR A 95 -15.16 -17.80 -22.70
C THR A 95 -15.97 -17.99 -23.98
N ALA A 96 -16.69 -16.97 -24.43
CA ALA A 96 -17.35 -16.98 -25.74
C ALA A 96 -16.34 -17.08 -26.90
N TRP A 97 -15.14 -16.51 -26.75
CA TRP A 97 -14.07 -16.58 -27.76
C TRP A 97 -13.47 -17.99 -27.85
N GLY A 98 -13.17 -18.62 -26.71
CA GLY A 98 -12.74 -20.02 -26.65
C GLY A 98 -13.80 -21.01 -27.17
N GLU A 99 -15.08 -20.80 -26.83
CA GLU A 99 -16.20 -21.61 -27.34
C GLU A 99 -16.40 -21.44 -28.85
N ALA A 100 -16.28 -20.21 -29.37
CA ALA A 100 -16.35 -19.95 -30.80
C ALA A 100 -15.15 -20.57 -31.56
N THR A 101 -13.95 -20.52 -31.00
CA THR A 101 -12.75 -21.17 -31.56
C THR A 101 -12.89 -22.69 -31.59
N ALA A 102 -13.35 -23.30 -30.49
CA ALA A 102 -13.64 -24.73 -30.45
C ALA A 102 -14.72 -25.15 -31.46
N SER A 103 -15.77 -24.33 -31.62
CA SER A 103 -16.87 -24.57 -32.56
C SER A 103 -16.44 -24.44 -34.03
N LEU A 104 -15.65 -23.41 -34.34
CA LEU A 104 -15.10 -23.17 -35.68
C LEU A 104 -14.26 -24.36 -36.18
N ASN A 105 -13.42 -24.89 -35.29
CA ASN A 105 -12.52 -26.01 -35.57
C ASN A 105 -13.15 -27.40 -35.36
N GLN A 106 -14.45 -27.45 -35.03
CA GLN A 106 -15.20 -28.70 -34.80
C GLN A 106 -14.57 -29.62 -33.74
N LEU A 107 -13.94 -29.02 -32.71
CA LEU A 107 -13.24 -29.76 -31.65
C LEU A 107 -14.22 -30.65 -30.87
N GLY A 108 -13.92 -31.94 -30.81
CA GLY A 108 -14.73 -32.99 -30.23
C GLY A 108 -14.58 -33.16 -28.72
N THR A 109 -15.14 -34.25 -28.20
CA THR A 109 -15.14 -34.58 -26.77
C THR A 109 -13.73 -34.71 -26.19
N ASN A 110 -12.80 -35.32 -26.93
CA ASN A 110 -11.41 -35.56 -26.52
C ASN A 110 -10.47 -34.36 -26.71
N ASP A 111 -11.00 -33.20 -27.13
CA ASP A 111 -10.18 -32.07 -27.56
C ASP A 111 -10.25 -30.94 -26.54
N VAL A 112 -9.14 -30.65 -25.88
CA VAL A 112 -8.95 -29.56 -24.91
C VAL A 112 -8.37 -28.34 -25.64
N LEU A 113 -8.84 -27.14 -25.32
CA LEU A 113 -8.36 -25.88 -25.89
C LEU A 113 -7.92 -24.94 -24.77
N LEU A 114 -6.64 -24.54 -24.78
CA LEU A 114 -6.13 -23.40 -24.02
C LEU A 114 -6.03 -22.19 -24.96
N SER A 115 -6.70 -21.10 -24.62
CA SER A 115 -6.63 -19.82 -25.35
C SER A 115 -6.09 -18.73 -24.41
N VAL A 116 -5.05 -18.02 -24.84
CA VAL A 116 -4.38 -16.98 -24.06
C VAL A 116 -4.34 -15.67 -24.85
N ALA A 117 -4.89 -14.61 -24.27
CA ALA A 117 -4.76 -13.23 -24.73
C ALA A 117 -3.66 -12.54 -23.91
N VAL A 118 -2.50 -12.34 -24.54
CA VAL A 118 -1.23 -11.98 -23.89
C VAL A 118 -1.26 -10.55 -23.34
N ASP A 119 -1.63 -9.56 -24.15
CA ASP A 119 -1.67 -8.15 -23.74
C ASP A 119 -2.78 -7.90 -22.70
N ASP A 120 -3.93 -8.58 -22.85
CA ASP A 120 -5.04 -8.46 -21.91
C ASP A 120 -4.79 -9.19 -20.58
N GLN A 121 -3.80 -10.11 -20.53
CA GLN A 121 -3.58 -11.05 -19.43
C GLN A 121 -4.84 -11.88 -19.10
N LEU A 122 -5.50 -12.39 -20.14
CA LEU A 122 -6.72 -13.20 -20.04
C LEU A 122 -6.49 -14.59 -20.62
N TYR A 123 -7.15 -15.60 -20.05
CA TYR A 123 -7.14 -16.96 -20.62
C TYR A 123 -8.47 -17.68 -20.45
N ASP A 124 -8.72 -18.67 -21.31
CA ASP A 124 -9.80 -19.65 -21.17
C ASP A 124 -9.26 -21.07 -21.46
N LEU A 125 -9.68 -22.02 -20.63
CA LEU A 125 -9.43 -23.45 -20.79
C LEU A 125 -10.77 -24.15 -20.98
N SER A 126 -10.98 -24.64 -22.20
CA SER A 126 -12.24 -25.20 -22.69
C SER A 126 -12.08 -26.69 -23.01
N ALA A 127 -12.79 -27.55 -22.30
CA ALA A 127 -12.69 -29.00 -22.36
C ALA A 127 -14.07 -29.66 -22.17
N ASP A 128 -14.25 -30.91 -22.59
CA ASP A 128 -15.44 -31.65 -22.18
C ASP A 128 -15.32 -32.15 -20.73
N THR A 129 -16.40 -31.97 -19.96
CA THR A 129 -16.51 -32.42 -18.57
C THR A 129 -16.29 -33.93 -18.35
N SER A 130 -16.33 -34.72 -19.43
CA SER A 130 -16.01 -36.16 -19.42
C SER A 130 -14.53 -36.49 -19.57
N VAL A 131 -13.70 -35.52 -19.99
CA VAL A 131 -12.23 -35.66 -20.12
C VAL A 131 -11.51 -34.96 -18.98
N ILE A 132 -11.96 -33.74 -18.62
CA ILE A 132 -11.46 -33.04 -17.45
C ILE A 132 -12.68 -32.67 -16.61
N SER A 133 -12.77 -33.21 -15.39
CA SER A 133 -13.89 -32.88 -14.51
C SER A 133 -13.78 -31.41 -14.06
N GLU A 134 -14.90 -30.82 -13.65
CA GLU A 134 -14.94 -29.39 -13.27
C GLU A 134 -13.97 -29.07 -12.11
N SER A 135 -13.78 -29.99 -11.15
CA SER A 135 -12.81 -29.82 -10.06
C SER A 135 -11.36 -29.90 -10.52
N ASP A 136 -11.07 -30.84 -11.42
CA ASP A 136 -9.70 -31.11 -11.85
C ASP A 136 -9.25 -30.02 -12.82
N ARG A 137 -10.19 -29.51 -13.63
CA ARG A 137 -10.02 -28.30 -14.43
C ARG A 137 -9.73 -27.07 -13.58
N GLN A 138 -10.45 -26.87 -12.46
CA GLN A 138 -10.17 -25.76 -11.56
C GLN A 138 -8.79 -25.89 -10.89
N ALA A 139 -8.35 -27.12 -10.56
CA ALA A 139 -7.01 -27.38 -10.05
C ALA A 139 -5.93 -27.11 -11.11
N LEU A 140 -6.08 -27.63 -12.34
CA LEU A 140 -5.18 -27.35 -13.47
C LEU A 140 -5.08 -25.85 -13.75
N GLN A 141 -6.19 -25.10 -13.69
CA GLN A 141 -6.17 -23.65 -13.84
C GLN A 141 -5.39 -22.96 -12.72
N THR A 142 -5.67 -23.30 -11.46
CA THR A 142 -5.17 -22.56 -10.28
C THR A 142 -3.73 -22.91 -9.93
N ASP A 143 -3.39 -24.20 -9.99
CA ASP A 143 -2.15 -24.76 -9.45
C ASP A 143 -1.11 -25.08 -10.54
N VAL A 144 -1.51 -25.08 -11.82
CA VAL A 144 -0.64 -25.45 -12.96
C VAL A 144 -0.54 -24.33 -14.00
N VAL A 145 -1.65 -23.85 -14.57
CA VAL A 145 -1.62 -22.89 -15.69
C VAL A 145 -1.34 -21.46 -15.22
N VAL A 146 -2.07 -20.94 -14.23
CA VAL A 146 -1.93 -19.54 -13.77
C VAL A 146 -0.54 -19.19 -13.22
N PRO A 147 0.17 -20.07 -12.47
CA PRO A 147 1.53 -19.78 -12.02
C PRO A 147 2.49 -19.48 -13.19
N GLU A 148 2.53 -20.35 -14.20
CA GLU A 148 3.43 -20.21 -15.34
C GLU A 148 3.07 -18.98 -16.20
N LEU A 149 1.78 -18.74 -16.46
CA LEU A 149 1.31 -17.53 -17.17
C LEU A 149 1.65 -16.23 -16.42
N ARG A 150 1.76 -16.25 -15.09
CA ARG A 150 2.18 -15.08 -14.28
C ARG A 150 3.68 -14.80 -14.36
N ASP A 151 4.47 -15.86 -14.38
CA ASP A 151 5.93 -15.75 -14.49
C ASP A 151 6.38 -15.47 -15.94
N GLY A 152 5.43 -15.47 -16.88
CA GLY A 152 5.64 -15.19 -18.30
C GLY A 152 6.14 -16.39 -19.10
N ASP A 153 6.07 -17.59 -18.51
CA ASP A 153 6.46 -18.84 -19.16
C ASP A 153 5.27 -19.41 -19.94
N TRP A 154 5.06 -18.85 -21.13
CA TRP A 154 3.98 -19.26 -22.04
C TRP A 154 4.08 -20.72 -22.44
N ALA A 155 5.30 -21.19 -22.69
CA ALA A 155 5.61 -22.57 -23.09
C ALA A 155 5.40 -23.53 -21.90
N GLY A 156 5.95 -23.18 -20.74
CA GLY A 156 5.77 -23.89 -19.48
C GLY A 156 4.30 -24.07 -19.12
N ALA A 157 3.46 -23.05 -19.30
CA ALA A 157 2.02 -23.15 -19.06
C ALA A 157 1.34 -24.24 -19.91
N ALA A 158 1.72 -24.37 -21.19
CA ALA A 158 1.17 -25.37 -22.09
C ALA A 158 1.74 -26.78 -21.84
N VAL A 159 3.04 -26.90 -21.60
CA VAL A 159 3.71 -28.17 -21.26
C VAL A 159 3.20 -28.71 -19.92
N ALA A 160 3.10 -27.86 -18.91
CA ALA A 160 2.61 -28.22 -17.58
C ALA A 160 1.12 -28.59 -17.61
N LEU A 161 0.29 -27.90 -18.41
CA LEU A 161 -1.09 -28.31 -18.65
C LEU A 161 -1.17 -29.70 -19.31
N ALA A 162 -0.38 -29.95 -20.37
CA ALA A 162 -0.34 -31.25 -21.03
C ALA A 162 0.08 -32.37 -20.07
N ASP A 163 1.16 -32.18 -19.31
CA ASP A 163 1.62 -33.15 -18.31
C ASP A 163 0.64 -33.28 -17.13
N GLY A 164 -0.08 -32.21 -16.77
CA GLY A 164 -1.14 -32.22 -15.76
C GLY A 164 -2.33 -33.10 -16.16
N ILE A 165 -2.87 -32.90 -17.37
CA ILE A 165 -3.96 -33.74 -17.93
C ILE A 165 -3.50 -35.20 -18.05
N ARG A 166 -2.28 -35.42 -18.55
CA ARG A 166 -1.66 -36.75 -18.69
C ARG A 166 -1.47 -37.47 -17.36
N SER A 167 -1.33 -36.72 -16.26
CA SER A 167 -1.10 -37.28 -14.92
C SER A 167 -2.37 -37.84 -14.26
N ASP A 168 -3.56 -37.39 -14.66
CA ASP A 168 -4.83 -37.78 -14.03
C ASP A 168 -5.48 -39.02 -14.67
N GLU A 169 -5.24 -39.31 -15.95
CA GLU A 169 -5.81 -40.48 -16.65
C GLU A 169 -4.90 -41.74 -16.68
N ALA A 170 -3.88 -41.81 -15.82
CA ALA A 170 -2.96 -42.95 -15.74
C ALA A 170 -3.56 -44.20 -15.01
N GLY A 171 -4.65 -44.75 -15.55
CA GLY A 171 -5.24 -46.05 -15.17
C GLY A 171 -4.81 -47.20 -16.12
N PRO A 172 -4.52 -48.43 -15.63
CA PRO A 172 -3.73 -49.40 -16.41
C PRO A 172 -4.51 -50.33 -17.36
N ASP A 173 -3.85 -50.77 -18.44
CA ASP A 173 -4.27 -51.87 -19.34
C ASP A 173 -4.47 -53.21 -18.58
N LEU A 174 -5.29 -54.12 -19.11
CA LEU A 174 -5.83 -55.27 -18.38
C LEU A 174 -5.77 -56.64 -19.12
N SER A 175 -4.62 -57.02 -19.70
CA SER A 175 -4.40 -58.41 -20.25
C SER A 175 -3.27 -59.22 -19.57
N TRP A 176 -2.20 -58.56 -19.12
CA TRP A 176 -1.33 -59.03 -18.03
C TRP A 176 -2.13 -59.32 -16.72
N VAL A 177 -3.38 -58.88 -16.64
CA VAL A 177 -4.17 -58.61 -15.44
C VAL A 177 -4.59 -59.74 -14.52
N LEU A 178 -4.38 -61.01 -14.82
CA LEU A 178 -4.55 -62.02 -13.75
C LEU A 178 -3.26 -62.19 -12.94
N TRP A 179 -2.11 -62.06 -13.58
CA TRP A 179 -0.83 -61.88 -12.90
C TRP A 179 -0.64 -60.45 -12.42
N ALA A 180 -1.16 -59.48 -13.17
CA ALA A 180 -1.05 -58.08 -12.83
C ALA A 180 -2.16 -57.56 -11.93
N LEU A 181 -3.34 -58.18 -11.78
CA LEU A 181 -4.15 -57.94 -10.58
C LEU A 181 -3.51 -58.59 -9.37
N LEU A 182 -2.83 -59.74 -9.49
CA LEU A 182 -2.11 -60.29 -8.35
C LEU A 182 -0.93 -59.40 -7.96
N VAL A 183 -0.17 -58.87 -8.93
CA VAL A 183 0.93 -57.91 -8.71
C VAL A 183 0.42 -56.51 -8.38
N LEU A 184 -0.70 -56.02 -8.93
CA LEU A 184 -1.32 -54.72 -8.61
C LEU A 184 -2.06 -54.79 -7.28
N VAL A 185 -2.62 -55.93 -6.86
CA VAL A 185 -3.10 -56.12 -5.48
C VAL A 185 -1.91 -56.29 -4.54
N LEU A 186 -0.82 -56.98 -4.92
CA LEU A 186 0.41 -56.98 -4.12
C LEU A 186 1.07 -55.61 -4.05
N VAL A 187 1.02 -54.80 -5.11
CA VAL A 187 1.58 -53.44 -5.18
C VAL A 187 0.62 -52.45 -4.54
N ALA A 188 -0.69 -52.60 -4.62
CA ALA A 188 -1.66 -51.78 -3.88
C ALA A 188 -1.67 -52.16 -2.40
N VAL A 189 -1.50 -53.43 -2.03
CA VAL A 189 -1.27 -53.86 -0.64
C VAL A 189 0.13 -53.44 -0.18
N ALA A 190 1.15 -53.45 -1.03
CA ALA A 190 2.49 -52.96 -0.66
C ALA A 190 2.54 -51.43 -0.61
N LEU A 191 1.78 -50.71 -1.43
CA LEU A 191 1.64 -49.25 -1.41
C LEU A 191 0.72 -48.82 -0.28
N ALA A 192 -0.35 -49.56 0.04
CA ALA A 192 -1.16 -49.34 1.22
C ALA A 192 -0.39 -49.72 2.49
N PHE A 193 0.42 -50.78 2.48
CA PHE A 193 1.33 -51.13 3.57
C PHE A 193 2.44 -50.09 3.70
N VAL A 194 3.04 -49.61 2.60
CA VAL A 194 4.03 -48.52 2.61
C VAL A 194 3.38 -47.20 2.98
N PHE A 195 2.11 -46.93 2.65
CA PHE A 195 1.38 -45.74 3.05
C PHE A 195 0.98 -45.79 4.52
N VAL A 196 0.47 -46.92 5.01
CA VAL A 196 0.19 -47.16 6.43
C VAL A 196 1.48 -47.16 7.24
N VAL A 197 2.56 -47.77 6.75
CA VAL A 197 3.89 -47.75 7.40
C VAL A 197 4.55 -46.38 7.26
N ARG A 198 4.35 -45.60 6.18
CA ARG A 198 4.83 -44.20 6.09
C ARG A 198 4.00 -43.27 6.96
N ARG A 199 2.68 -43.47 7.07
CA ARG A 199 1.77 -42.71 7.96
C ARG A 199 2.02 -43.07 9.43
N ALA A 200 2.28 -44.34 9.74
CA ALA A 200 2.69 -44.80 11.07
C ALA A 200 4.11 -44.36 11.40
N ARG A 201 5.08 -44.41 10.47
CA ARG A 201 6.43 -43.85 10.64
C ARG A 201 6.41 -42.33 10.71
N ARG A 202 5.50 -41.65 10.02
CA ARG A 202 5.32 -40.19 10.11
C ARG A 202 4.73 -39.81 11.46
N ARG A 203 3.61 -40.42 11.87
CA ARG A 203 3.05 -40.26 13.23
C ARG A 203 4.03 -40.66 14.33
N ARG A 204 4.84 -41.69 14.11
CA ARG A 204 5.87 -42.11 15.06
C ARG A 204 7.07 -41.17 15.06
N ARG A 205 7.48 -40.60 13.93
CA ARG A 205 8.47 -39.50 13.89
C ARG A 205 7.94 -38.23 14.53
N GLU A 206 6.67 -37.89 14.33
CA GLU A 206 6.00 -36.75 14.97
C GLU A 206 5.92 -36.97 16.48
N PHE A 207 5.59 -38.18 16.95
CA PHE A 207 5.61 -38.56 18.37
C PHE A 207 7.03 -38.63 18.96
N ASP A 208 7.99 -39.24 18.26
CA ASP A 208 9.39 -39.35 18.68
C ASP A 208 10.05 -37.95 18.70
N ALA A 209 9.65 -37.03 17.80
CA ALA A 209 10.06 -35.63 17.82
C ALA A 209 9.40 -34.84 18.96
N GLN A 210 8.07 -34.94 19.15
CA GLN A 210 7.40 -34.34 20.31
C GLN A 210 7.98 -34.83 21.64
N LYS A 211 8.39 -36.11 21.69
CA LYS A 211 9.10 -36.66 22.83
C LYS A 211 10.51 -36.10 22.95
N ALA A 212 11.27 -35.97 21.86
CA ALA A 212 12.61 -35.37 21.90
C ALA A 212 12.56 -33.89 22.35
N ASP A 213 11.59 -33.11 21.85
CA ASP A 213 11.31 -31.74 22.27
C ASP A 213 11.00 -31.69 23.78
N GLN A 214 10.15 -32.60 24.27
CA GLN A 214 9.82 -32.68 25.70
C GLN A 214 11.03 -33.12 26.54
N ASP A 215 11.79 -34.13 26.09
CA ASP A 215 13.04 -34.57 26.72
C ASP A 215 14.10 -33.44 26.73
N GLU A 216 14.01 -32.43 25.86
CA GLU A 216 14.86 -31.23 25.88
C GLU A 216 14.33 -30.17 26.85
N LEU A 217 13.01 -29.93 26.86
CA LEU A 217 12.35 -29.05 27.84
C LEU A 217 12.59 -29.55 29.27
N ASP A 218 12.43 -30.84 29.54
CA ASP A 218 12.64 -31.45 30.86
C ASP A 218 14.11 -31.29 31.31
N LYS A 219 15.07 -31.43 30.39
CA LYS A 219 16.50 -31.16 30.67
C LYS A 219 16.79 -29.67 30.87
N ARG A 220 16.03 -28.75 30.27
CA ARG A 220 16.15 -27.30 30.53
C ARG A 220 15.57 -26.99 31.91
N ALA A 221 14.35 -27.44 32.20
CA ALA A 221 13.70 -27.29 33.50
C ALA A 221 14.58 -27.80 34.65
N ALA A 222 15.14 -29.00 34.54
CA ALA A 222 16.05 -29.55 35.55
C ALA A 222 17.32 -28.70 35.76
N ARG A 223 17.88 -28.08 34.70
CA ARG A 223 19.05 -27.20 34.82
C ARG A 223 18.70 -25.86 35.48
N VAL A 224 17.60 -25.23 35.09
CA VAL A 224 17.19 -23.93 35.67
C VAL A 224 16.65 -24.06 37.10
N LEU A 225 16.07 -25.22 37.47
CA LEU A 225 15.72 -25.54 38.85
C LEU A 225 16.95 -25.61 39.76
N VAL A 226 18.02 -26.30 39.33
CA VAL A 226 19.26 -26.38 40.11
C VAL A 226 19.96 -25.03 40.18
N ALA A 227 20.03 -24.29 39.06
CA ALA A 227 20.58 -22.93 39.06
C ALA A 227 19.83 -22.00 40.01
N LEU A 228 18.49 -22.09 40.08
CA LEU A 228 17.69 -21.29 41.02
C LEU A 228 17.99 -21.65 42.49
N ASP A 229 18.22 -22.93 42.82
CA ASP A 229 18.56 -23.36 44.19
C ASP A 229 19.94 -22.84 44.63
N ASP A 230 20.92 -22.88 43.71
CA ASP A 230 22.24 -22.28 43.89
C ASP A 230 22.16 -20.75 44.03
N GLU A 231 21.39 -20.05 43.17
CA GLU A 231 21.20 -18.60 43.22
C GLU A 231 20.40 -18.12 44.44
N LEU A 232 19.42 -18.89 44.92
CA LEU A 232 18.76 -18.61 46.20
C LEU A 232 19.75 -18.69 47.37
N THR A 233 20.63 -19.69 47.35
CA THR A 233 21.67 -19.87 48.37
C THR A 233 22.73 -18.77 48.29
N ALA A 234 23.09 -18.30 47.09
CA ALA A 234 24.00 -17.17 46.90
C ALA A 234 23.35 -15.85 47.35
N GLY A 235 22.12 -15.59 46.91
CA GLY A 235 21.34 -14.39 47.27
C GLY A 235 21.05 -14.27 48.77
N GLU A 236 20.84 -15.39 49.48
CA GLU A 236 20.74 -15.37 50.95
C GLU A 236 22.00 -14.81 51.64
N HIS A 237 23.19 -15.15 51.13
CA HIS A 237 24.44 -14.60 51.63
C HIS A 237 24.63 -13.14 51.21
N GLU A 238 24.36 -12.79 49.94
CA GLU A 238 24.56 -11.43 49.42
C GLU A 238 23.58 -10.41 50.00
N VAL A 239 22.31 -10.76 50.29
CA VAL A 239 21.43 -9.88 51.07
C VAL A 239 22.01 -9.59 52.46
N GLY A 240 22.64 -10.58 53.09
CA GLY A 240 23.34 -10.41 54.37
C GLY A 240 24.57 -9.50 54.28
N PHE A 241 25.38 -9.64 53.23
CA PHE A 241 26.53 -8.76 52.99
C PHE A 241 26.10 -7.34 52.60
N ALA A 242 25.08 -7.20 51.76
CA ALA A 242 24.50 -5.92 51.37
C ALA A 242 23.90 -5.17 52.58
N ALA A 243 23.18 -5.86 53.46
CA ALA A 243 22.67 -5.26 54.70
C ALA A 243 23.81 -4.82 55.64
N ALA A 244 24.89 -5.60 55.72
CA ALA A 244 26.06 -5.26 56.54
C ALA A 244 26.88 -4.07 55.98
N GLN A 245 26.94 -3.90 54.64
CA GLN A 245 27.70 -2.82 54.00
C GLN A 245 26.87 -1.53 53.81
N PHE A 246 25.62 -1.65 53.35
CA PHE A 246 24.77 -0.53 52.93
C PHE A 246 23.57 -0.27 53.85
N GLY A 247 23.32 -1.15 54.84
CA GLY A 247 22.20 -1.05 55.78
C GLY A 247 20.92 -1.72 55.29
N ASP A 248 20.07 -2.10 56.24
CA ASP A 248 18.82 -2.84 56.01
C ASP A 248 17.85 -2.14 55.05
N ASP A 249 17.81 -0.80 55.06
CA ASP A 249 16.96 -0.01 54.16
C ASP A 249 17.37 -0.15 52.69
N ALA A 250 18.67 -0.24 52.41
CA ALA A 250 19.21 -0.40 51.06
C ALA A 250 19.09 -1.86 50.59
N ALA A 251 19.27 -2.83 51.49
CA ALA A 251 19.15 -4.27 51.20
C ALA A 251 17.70 -4.75 50.99
N ARG A 252 16.70 -3.97 51.42
CA ARG A 252 15.27 -4.33 51.36
C ARG A 252 14.78 -4.82 49.99
N PRO A 253 15.06 -4.15 48.84
CA PRO A 253 14.56 -4.62 47.54
C PRO A 253 15.11 -6.00 47.15
N PHE A 254 16.34 -6.32 47.56
CA PHE A 254 16.93 -7.63 47.33
C PHE A 254 16.37 -8.69 48.28
N ALA A 255 16.10 -8.34 49.55
CA ALA A 255 15.37 -9.22 50.45
C ALA A 255 13.94 -9.54 49.93
N GLU A 256 13.24 -8.55 49.38
CA GLU A 256 11.92 -8.71 48.76
C GLU A 256 11.99 -9.56 47.47
N ALA A 257 12.99 -9.33 46.61
CA ALA A 257 13.24 -10.14 45.42
C ALA A 257 13.57 -11.60 45.76
N LEU A 258 14.37 -11.82 46.82
CA LEU A 258 14.72 -13.14 47.34
C LEU A 258 13.51 -13.88 47.91
N ASP A 259 12.63 -13.19 48.65
CA ASP A 259 11.38 -13.78 49.12
C ASP A 259 10.40 -14.10 47.97
N ALA A 260 10.35 -13.28 46.93
CA ALA A 260 9.60 -13.59 45.71
C ALA A 260 10.19 -14.80 44.95
N ALA A 261 11.51 -14.87 44.80
CA ALA A 261 12.22 -15.99 44.20
C ALA A 261 11.98 -17.30 44.97
N ARG A 262 11.98 -17.26 46.32
CA ARG A 262 11.60 -18.39 47.18
C ARG A 262 10.15 -18.85 46.95
N VAL A 263 9.21 -17.95 46.61
CA VAL A 263 7.83 -18.33 46.22
C VAL A 263 7.81 -19.01 44.87
N HIS A 264 8.51 -18.46 43.87
CA HIS A 264 8.62 -19.08 42.53
C HIS A 264 9.29 -20.45 42.57
N ALA A 265 10.36 -20.62 43.35
CA ALA A 265 11.00 -21.91 43.57
C ALA A 265 10.04 -22.95 44.18
N ARG A 266 9.24 -22.57 45.18
CA ARG A 266 8.21 -23.46 45.77
C ARG A 266 7.14 -23.86 44.75
N GLU A 267 6.69 -22.94 43.89
CA GLU A 267 5.75 -23.26 42.80
C GLU A 267 6.39 -24.20 41.78
N ALA A 268 7.63 -23.93 41.37
CA ALA A 268 8.38 -24.74 40.41
C ALA A 268 8.66 -26.15 40.92
N PHE A 269 9.13 -26.30 42.17
CA PHE A 269 9.30 -27.62 42.80
C PHE A 269 7.97 -28.36 43.01
N ALA A 270 6.86 -27.66 43.27
CA ALA A 270 5.54 -28.29 43.36
C ALA A 270 5.00 -28.75 41.99
N LEU A 271 5.41 -28.11 40.89
CA LEU A 271 5.15 -28.59 39.53
C LEU A 271 6.06 -29.77 39.16
N GLN A 272 7.34 -29.70 39.50
CA GLN A 272 8.30 -30.79 39.32
C GLN A 272 7.84 -32.06 40.07
N GLN A 273 7.35 -31.90 41.30
CA GLN A 273 6.81 -33.02 42.08
C GLN A 273 5.62 -33.72 41.39
N LYS A 274 4.79 -33.01 40.62
CA LYS A 274 3.70 -33.63 39.84
C LYS A 274 4.25 -34.40 38.64
N LEU A 275 5.20 -33.78 37.91
CA LEU A 275 5.87 -34.39 36.75
C LEU A 275 6.58 -35.71 37.10
N ASP A 276 7.07 -35.81 38.34
CA ASP A 276 7.79 -36.97 38.92
C ASP A 276 6.88 -37.96 39.68
N ASP A 277 5.56 -37.73 39.75
CA ASP A 277 4.64 -38.62 40.47
C ASP A 277 4.21 -39.86 39.63
N SER A 278 3.40 -40.74 40.22
CA SER A 278 2.97 -42.01 39.58
C SER A 278 1.67 -41.91 38.78
N VAL A 279 1.09 -40.73 38.62
CA VAL A 279 -0.13 -40.45 37.86
C VAL A 279 0.25 -40.15 36.40
N PRO A 280 -0.38 -40.80 35.40
CA PRO A 280 -0.08 -40.50 34.00
C PRO A 280 -0.63 -39.13 33.55
N ASP A 281 0.26 -38.14 33.41
CA ASP A 281 -0.05 -36.84 32.78
C ASP A 281 -0.28 -36.94 31.27
N SER A 282 -1.08 -36.03 30.71
CA SER A 282 -1.14 -35.82 29.27
C SER A 282 0.14 -35.15 28.73
N PRO A 283 0.48 -35.33 27.43
CA PRO A 283 1.61 -34.64 26.81
C PRO A 283 1.52 -33.11 26.92
N GLU A 284 0.31 -32.57 26.82
CA GLU A 284 0.02 -31.14 26.93
C GLU A 284 0.26 -30.64 28.36
N GLN A 285 -0.22 -31.37 29.37
CA GLN A 285 0.00 -31.04 30.79
C GLN A 285 1.50 -31.08 31.15
N ARG A 286 2.22 -32.11 30.68
CA ARG A 286 3.67 -32.22 30.88
C ARG A 286 4.39 -31.00 30.30
N ARG A 287 4.06 -30.63 29.06
CA ARG A 287 4.65 -29.47 28.38
C ARG A 287 4.29 -28.15 29.06
N GLU A 288 3.05 -27.99 29.50
CA GLU A 288 2.57 -26.80 30.25
C GLU A 288 3.36 -26.63 31.55
N TRP A 289 3.44 -27.65 32.39
CA TRP A 289 4.14 -27.56 33.68
C TRP A 289 5.65 -27.42 33.52
N THR A 290 6.29 -28.15 32.59
CA THR A 290 7.72 -27.97 32.30
C THR A 290 8.03 -26.56 31.79
N THR A 291 7.17 -25.98 30.94
CA THR A 291 7.32 -24.59 30.48
C THR A 291 7.14 -23.62 31.65
N ARG A 292 6.13 -23.83 32.50
CA ARG A 292 5.86 -23.01 33.68
C ARG A 292 7.00 -23.04 34.71
N ILE A 293 7.64 -24.18 34.91
CA ILE A 293 8.87 -24.30 35.73
C ILE A 293 9.97 -23.40 35.16
N ILE A 294 10.21 -23.45 33.85
CA ILE A 294 11.23 -22.63 33.19
C ILE A 294 10.92 -21.14 33.37
N GLU A 295 9.68 -20.71 33.12
CA GLU A 295 9.24 -19.32 33.33
C GLU A 295 9.44 -18.84 34.77
N LEU A 296 9.09 -19.68 35.76
CA LEU A 296 9.25 -19.36 37.19
C LEU A 296 10.71 -19.20 37.58
N CYS A 297 11.58 -20.10 37.10
CA CYS A 297 13.01 -20.04 37.37
C CYS A 297 13.68 -18.85 36.68
N GLU A 298 13.40 -18.61 35.39
CA GLU A 298 14.01 -17.52 34.63
C GLU A 298 13.54 -16.13 35.11
N ALA A 299 12.28 -16.00 35.57
CA ALA A 299 11.79 -14.76 36.20
C ALA A 299 12.44 -14.49 37.56
N ALA A 300 12.67 -15.53 38.37
CA ALA A 300 13.34 -15.41 39.67
C ALA A 300 14.84 -15.08 39.50
N ASP A 301 15.53 -15.80 38.62
CA ASP A 301 16.93 -15.57 38.22
C ASP A 301 17.16 -14.13 37.74
N THR A 302 16.35 -13.65 36.80
CA THR A 302 16.42 -12.27 36.29
C THR A 302 16.27 -11.25 37.42
N SER A 303 15.30 -11.44 38.31
CA SER A 303 15.04 -10.55 39.44
C SER A 303 16.24 -10.48 40.40
N LEU A 304 16.83 -11.63 40.75
CA LEU A 304 18.01 -11.69 41.62
C LEU A 304 19.24 -11.06 40.96
N ALA A 305 19.47 -11.33 39.67
CA ALA A 305 20.57 -10.78 38.89
C ALA A 305 20.51 -9.25 38.79
N GLU A 306 19.31 -8.66 38.61
CA GLU A 306 19.10 -7.21 38.63
C GLU A 306 19.50 -6.57 39.97
N GLN A 307 19.15 -7.21 41.10
CA GLN A 307 19.52 -6.70 42.42
C GLN A 307 21.03 -6.83 42.70
N SER A 308 21.64 -7.97 42.34
CA SER A 308 23.09 -8.17 42.44
C SER A 308 23.86 -7.13 41.63
N ALA A 309 23.44 -6.86 40.38
CA ALA A 309 24.04 -5.83 39.54
C ALA A 309 23.91 -4.43 40.16
N ALA A 310 22.78 -4.09 40.77
CA ALA A 310 22.60 -2.82 41.47
C ALA A 310 23.57 -2.66 42.66
N PHE A 311 23.88 -3.73 43.40
CA PHE A 311 24.90 -3.70 44.46
C PHE A 311 26.34 -3.63 43.92
N ASP A 312 26.61 -4.25 42.78
CA ASP A 312 27.88 -4.08 42.08
C ASP A 312 28.11 -2.62 41.67
N GLU A 313 27.09 -1.95 41.10
CA GLU A 313 27.14 -0.51 40.80
C GLU A 313 27.35 0.35 42.04
N LEU A 314 26.67 0.04 43.16
CA LEU A 314 26.88 0.76 44.43
C LEU A 314 28.31 0.59 44.95
N ARG A 315 28.86 -0.63 44.96
CA ARG A 315 30.25 -0.91 45.37
C ARG A 315 31.26 -0.20 44.45
N GLU A 316 31.02 -0.14 43.15
CA GLU A 316 31.86 0.62 42.21
C GLU A 316 31.79 2.14 42.47
N ALA A 317 30.59 2.67 42.71
CA ALA A 317 30.39 4.08 43.00
C ALA A 317 31.09 4.51 44.30
N GLU A 318 31.00 3.71 45.38
CA GLU A 318 31.72 3.96 46.63
C GLU A 318 33.25 3.96 46.43
N SER A 319 33.75 2.98 45.67
CA SER A 319 35.18 2.87 45.31
C SER A 319 35.68 4.11 44.52
N ARG A 320 34.84 4.65 43.63
CA ARG A 320 35.16 5.86 42.86
C ARG A 320 34.93 7.18 43.61
N ALA A 321 34.13 7.19 44.69
CA ALA A 321 33.71 8.42 45.35
C ALA A 321 34.88 9.36 45.75
N PRO A 322 36.01 8.92 46.33
CA PRO A 322 37.10 9.83 46.68
C PRO A 322 37.75 10.51 45.47
N ARG A 323 37.84 9.81 44.33
CA ARG A 323 38.35 10.36 43.06
C ARG A 323 37.36 11.35 42.46
N ASP A 324 36.07 11.02 42.49
CA ASP A 324 35.02 11.86 41.94
C ASP A 324 34.85 13.17 42.73
N VAL A 325 34.90 13.10 44.07
CA VAL A 325 34.92 14.29 44.94
C VAL A 325 36.11 15.20 44.64
N ALA A 326 37.29 14.63 44.40
CA ALA A 326 38.49 15.41 44.06
C ALA A 326 38.40 16.12 42.70
N ALA A 327 37.55 15.65 41.78
CA ALA A 327 37.35 16.26 40.45
C ALA A 327 36.36 17.43 40.46
N LEU A 328 35.31 17.36 41.31
CA LEU A 328 34.21 18.33 41.35
C LEU A 328 34.65 19.82 41.40
N PRO A 329 35.65 20.26 42.18
CA PRO A 329 36.06 21.67 42.20
C PRO A 329 36.51 22.20 40.83
N GLY A 330 37.18 21.37 40.02
CA GLY A 330 37.59 21.72 38.66
C GLY A 330 36.42 21.69 37.67
N GLU A 331 35.48 20.76 37.86
CA GLU A 331 34.24 20.71 37.08
C GLU A 331 33.39 21.98 37.30
N ILE A 332 33.22 22.41 38.56
CA ILE A 332 32.48 23.62 38.95
C ILE A 332 33.16 24.89 38.40
N GLU A 333 34.47 25.05 38.56
CA GLU A 333 35.18 26.24 38.09
C GLU A 333 35.10 26.40 36.57
N THR A 334 35.12 25.29 35.82
CA THR A 334 34.88 25.29 34.37
C THR A 334 33.50 25.86 34.03
N ARG A 335 32.45 25.56 34.83
CA ARG A 335 31.10 26.11 34.62
C ARG A 335 31.00 27.56 35.08
N ARG A 336 31.66 27.98 36.16
CA ARG A 336 31.75 29.42 36.54
C ARG A 336 32.33 30.26 35.40
N ALA A 337 33.42 29.80 34.78
CA ALA A 337 34.01 30.48 33.64
C ALA A 337 33.07 30.54 32.41
N ARG A 338 32.18 29.55 32.23
CA ARG A 338 31.13 29.58 31.20
C ARG A 338 29.99 30.54 31.57
N LEU A 339 29.56 30.57 32.83
CA LEU A 339 28.54 31.48 33.35
C LEU A 339 28.94 32.96 33.16
N VAL A 340 30.20 33.31 33.43
CA VAL A 340 30.72 34.68 33.17
C VAL A 340 30.56 35.08 31.71
N LYS A 341 30.82 34.17 30.76
CA LYS A 341 30.61 34.43 29.32
C LYS A 341 29.12 34.56 28.98
N ALA A 342 28.28 33.68 29.50
CA ALA A 342 26.83 33.75 29.27
C ALA A 342 26.22 35.05 29.81
N ARG A 343 26.67 35.56 30.96
CA ARG A 343 26.28 36.87 31.49
C ARG A 343 26.63 38.01 30.53
N THR A 344 27.80 37.97 29.89
CA THR A 344 28.16 38.93 28.84
C THR A 344 27.19 38.85 27.65
N VAL A 345 26.90 37.64 27.17
CA VAL A 345 25.96 37.43 26.05
C VAL A 345 24.54 37.89 26.40
N ILE A 346 24.02 37.60 27.60
CA ILE A 346 22.70 38.08 28.05
C ILE A 346 22.69 39.62 28.10
N GLY A 347 23.75 40.25 28.61
CA GLY A 347 23.87 41.72 28.64
C GLY A 347 23.91 42.36 27.25
N GLU A 348 24.57 41.73 26.29
CA GLU A 348 24.56 42.17 24.88
C GLU A 348 23.16 42.00 24.25
N LEU A 349 22.53 40.83 24.42
CA LEU A 349 21.21 40.53 23.86
C LEU A 349 20.11 41.43 24.44
N THR A 350 20.11 41.68 25.76
CA THR A 350 19.16 42.59 26.45
C THR A 350 19.34 44.06 26.06
N THR A 351 20.51 44.44 25.52
CA THR A 351 20.75 45.79 24.99
C THR A 351 20.25 45.94 23.54
N ILE A 352 20.29 44.86 22.75
CA ILE A 352 19.92 44.86 21.32
C ILE A 352 18.43 44.54 21.11
N TYR A 353 17.88 43.64 21.93
CA TYR A 353 16.55 43.07 21.76
C TYR A 353 15.62 43.40 22.93
N SER A 354 14.32 43.40 22.64
CA SER A 354 13.26 43.66 23.60
C SER A 354 13.19 42.59 24.69
N ALA A 355 12.68 42.96 25.87
CA ALA A 355 12.48 42.04 26.99
C ALA A 355 11.63 40.81 26.62
N ARG A 356 10.74 40.89 25.62
CA ARG A 356 9.98 39.71 25.14
C ARG A 356 10.88 38.72 24.40
N ALA A 357 11.76 39.21 23.53
CA ALA A 357 12.61 38.38 22.68
C ALA A 357 13.65 37.58 23.48
N VAL A 358 14.07 38.08 24.65
CA VAL A 358 15.04 37.44 25.55
C VAL A 358 14.42 36.81 26.82
N ALA A 359 13.09 36.88 26.98
CA ALA A 359 12.39 36.42 28.18
C ALA A 359 12.66 34.95 28.58
N SER A 360 13.03 34.09 27.61
CA SER A 360 13.36 32.68 27.84
C SER A 360 14.76 32.42 28.39
N ILE A 361 15.62 33.45 28.43
CA ILE A 361 17.01 33.35 28.91
C ILE A 361 17.36 34.35 30.02
N ASP A 362 16.49 35.32 30.28
CA ASP A 362 16.69 36.45 31.20
C ASP A 362 17.06 36.05 32.65
N GLN A 363 16.65 34.84 33.10
CA GLN A 363 16.93 34.33 34.45
C GLN A 363 17.89 33.12 34.47
N ASN A 364 18.46 32.73 33.31
CA ASN A 364 19.24 31.50 33.19
C ASN A 364 20.59 31.59 33.90
N ASP A 365 21.19 32.78 33.94
CA ASP A 365 22.46 33.01 34.64
C ASP A 365 22.26 32.99 36.16
N ASP A 366 21.21 33.66 36.65
CA ASP A 366 20.78 33.67 38.05
C ASP A 366 20.44 32.26 38.55
N GLN A 367 19.77 31.44 37.73
CA GLN A 367 19.48 30.05 38.06
C GLN A 367 20.75 29.18 38.01
N ALA A 368 21.64 29.40 37.05
CA ALA A 368 22.92 28.70 36.97
C ALA A 368 23.84 29.03 38.16
N ASP A 369 23.86 30.28 38.63
CA ASP A 369 24.63 30.72 39.81
C ASP A 369 24.18 29.93 41.06
N ARG A 370 22.87 29.90 41.34
CA ARG A 370 22.29 29.11 42.46
C ARG A 370 22.56 27.61 42.36
N LEU A 371 22.58 27.05 41.15
CA LEU A 371 22.93 25.64 40.93
C LEU A 371 24.43 25.36 41.16
N LEU A 372 25.31 26.34 40.90
CA LEU A 372 26.73 26.24 41.22
C LEU A 372 26.99 26.35 42.72
N GLU A 373 26.29 27.25 43.43
CA GLU A 373 26.32 27.33 44.90
C GLU A 373 25.88 26.01 45.55
N PHE A 374 24.79 25.41 45.04
CA PHE A 374 24.35 24.08 45.49
C PHE A 374 25.39 23.00 45.17
N ALA A 375 26.01 23.02 43.99
CA ALA A 375 27.09 22.07 43.64
C ALA A 375 28.31 22.21 44.58
N ASP A 376 28.70 23.42 44.98
CA ASP A 376 29.74 23.65 46.00
C ASP A 376 29.33 23.07 47.37
N GLU A 377 28.07 23.27 47.78
CA GLU A 377 27.56 22.73 49.04
C GLU A 377 27.60 21.20 49.04
N ARG A 378 27.06 20.55 48.00
CA ARG A 378 27.09 19.09 47.88
C ARG A 378 28.52 18.55 47.75
N THR A 379 29.43 19.27 47.08
CA THR A 379 30.87 18.92 47.04
C THR A 379 31.49 18.93 48.44
N ARG A 380 31.14 19.92 49.28
CA ARG A 380 31.60 19.99 50.68
C ARG A 380 31.02 18.88 51.55
N THR A 381 29.74 18.55 51.37
CA THR A 381 29.12 17.38 52.03
C THR A 381 29.85 16.11 51.62
N ALA A 382 30.07 15.89 50.32
CA ALA A 382 30.75 14.70 49.83
C ALA A 382 32.19 14.57 50.36
N ALA A 383 32.95 15.66 50.40
CA ALA A 383 34.29 15.68 51.00
C ALA A 383 34.29 15.37 52.50
N THR A 384 33.27 15.82 53.23
CA THR A 384 33.08 15.50 54.65
C THR A 384 32.74 14.02 54.84
N ALA A 385 31.83 13.49 54.03
CA ALA A 385 31.43 12.08 54.04
C ALA A 385 32.58 11.13 53.67
N VAL A 386 33.43 11.47 52.70
CA VAL A 386 34.68 10.72 52.42
C VAL A 386 35.62 10.74 53.63
N ALA A 387 35.76 11.89 54.31
CA ALA A 387 36.63 12.01 55.49
C ALA A 387 36.11 11.24 56.72
N SER A 388 34.80 11.02 56.84
CA SER A 388 34.17 10.20 57.90
C SER A 388 34.01 8.72 57.53
N SER A 389 34.52 8.28 56.37
CA SER A 389 34.31 6.93 55.81
C SER A 389 32.83 6.59 55.53
N SER A 390 32.00 7.60 55.31
CA SER A 390 30.58 7.51 54.97
C SER A 390 30.39 7.50 53.45
N THR A 391 30.94 6.49 52.78
CA THR A 391 31.07 6.43 51.31
C THR A 391 29.74 6.55 50.57
N SER A 392 28.66 5.94 51.08
CA SER A 392 27.35 5.97 50.43
C SER A 392 26.74 7.38 50.42
N GLU A 393 26.93 8.16 51.50
CA GLU A 393 26.54 9.58 51.56
C GLU A 393 27.37 10.43 50.59
N ALA A 394 28.66 10.12 50.45
CA ALA A 394 29.52 10.79 49.47
C ALA A 394 29.06 10.55 48.02
N VAL A 395 28.66 9.32 47.68
CA VAL A 395 28.12 8.98 46.35
C VAL A 395 26.85 9.79 46.04
N ILE A 396 25.92 9.88 47.00
CA ILE A 396 24.69 10.66 46.85
C ILE A 396 25.01 12.14 46.59
N ALA A 397 25.87 12.73 47.43
CA ALA A 397 26.25 14.14 47.30
C ALA A 397 27.03 14.44 46.00
N VAL A 398 27.89 13.53 45.53
CA VAL A 398 28.55 13.63 44.20
C VAL A 398 27.52 13.61 43.07
N ARG A 399 26.53 12.71 43.13
CA ARG A 399 25.48 12.60 42.12
C ARG A 399 24.66 13.89 42.01
N GLU A 400 24.27 14.45 43.15
CA GLU A 400 23.50 15.70 43.21
C GLU A 400 24.31 16.91 42.69
N ALA A 401 25.60 17.00 43.04
CA ALA A 401 26.50 18.02 42.50
C ALA A 401 26.59 17.93 40.96
N ARG A 402 26.81 16.73 40.42
CA ARG A 402 26.88 16.50 38.96
C ARG A 402 25.54 16.76 38.26
N GLN A 403 24.42 16.42 38.89
CA GLN A 403 23.08 16.72 38.37
C GLN A 403 22.80 18.23 38.33
N ALA A 404 23.30 19.00 39.31
CA ALA A 404 23.23 20.46 39.27
C ALA A 404 24.12 21.04 38.16
N LEU A 405 25.35 20.54 38.00
CA LEU A 405 26.25 20.94 36.91
C LEU A 405 25.68 20.64 35.51
N ALA A 406 24.98 19.52 35.33
CA ALA A 406 24.30 19.21 34.08
C ALA A 406 23.16 20.20 33.77
N GLN A 407 22.41 20.64 34.79
CA GLN A 407 21.38 21.68 34.63
C GLN A 407 22.00 23.05 34.32
N VAL A 408 23.15 23.39 34.93
CA VAL A 408 23.92 24.58 34.54
C VAL A 408 24.30 24.51 33.07
N ASP A 409 24.87 23.39 32.61
CA ASP A 409 25.24 23.24 31.19
C ASP A 409 24.03 23.33 30.25
N GLN A 410 22.84 22.87 30.65
CA GLN A 410 21.60 23.05 29.88
C GLN A 410 21.18 24.53 29.81
N LEU A 411 21.14 25.25 30.95
CA LEU A 411 20.76 26.67 31.01
C LEU A 411 21.69 27.56 30.18
N LEU A 412 23.01 27.33 30.31
CA LEU A 412 24.01 28.07 29.55
C LEU A 412 23.96 27.75 28.05
N SER A 413 23.65 26.51 27.66
CA SER A 413 23.44 26.15 26.25
C SER A 413 22.17 26.77 25.66
N ALA A 414 21.14 27.01 26.47
CA ALA A 414 19.95 27.73 26.04
C ALA A 414 20.23 29.21 25.72
N VAL A 415 21.17 29.84 26.43
CA VAL A 415 21.67 31.19 26.11
C VAL A 415 22.37 31.19 24.75
N ASP A 416 23.29 30.24 24.53
CA ASP A 416 24.01 30.08 23.25
C ASP A 416 23.02 29.87 22.07
N GLY A 417 22.01 29.02 22.25
CA GLY A 417 20.98 28.73 21.25
C GLY A 417 20.01 29.89 20.99
N ALA A 418 19.66 30.67 22.01
CA ALA A 418 18.84 31.87 21.84
C ALA A 418 19.60 32.96 21.07
N ALA A 419 20.88 33.16 21.36
CA ALA A 419 21.75 34.08 20.62
C ALA A 419 21.83 33.72 19.12
N GLU A 420 21.96 32.43 18.79
CA GLU A 420 21.96 31.96 17.41
C GLU A 420 20.60 32.16 16.72
N SER A 421 19.50 31.87 17.44
CA SER A 421 18.14 32.02 16.94
C SER A 421 17.82 33.48 16.58
N LEU A 422 18.19 34.41 17.46
CA LEU A 422 18.01 35.85 17.27
C LEU A 422 18.87 36.40 16.11
N ARG A 423 20.10 35.88 15.94
CA ARG A 423 20.97 36.25 14.82
C ARG A 423 20.46 35.72 13.48
N THR A 424 20.06 34.45 13.44
CA THR A 424 19.52 33.78 12.24
C THR A 424 18.22 34.43 11.78
N ALA A 425 17.36 34.85 12.71
CA ALA A 425 16.07 35.47 12.41
C ALA A 425 16.20 36.69 11.47
N GLY A 426 17.26 37.50 11.54
CA GLY A 426 17.47 38.63 10.62
C GLY A 426 17.58 38.22 9.15
N GLY A 427 18.24 37.09 8.87
CA GLY A 427 18.31 36.50 7.54
C GLY A 427 16.95 35.94 7.09
N THR A 428 16.26 35.24 7.99
CA THR A 428 14.91 34.70 7.76
C THR A 428 13.89 35.80 7.45
N ILE A 429 13.86 36.89 8.22
CA ILE A 429 13.01 38.07 7.98
C ILE A 429 13.25 38.63 6.58
N SER A 430 14.52 38.73 6.17
CA SER A 430 14.89 39.30 4.87
C SER A 430 14.35 38.44 3.70
N ALA A 431 14.46 37.12 3.81
CA ALA A 431 13.93 36.18 2.82
C ALA A 431 12.39 36.20 2.77
N MET A 432 11.73 35.98 3.91
CA MET A 432 10.26 35.97 4.02
C MET A 432 9.63 37.29 3.57
N THR A 433 10.29 38.42 3.82
CA THR A 433 9.82 39.73 3.34
C THR A 433 9.86 39.84 1.81
N LEU A 434 10.84 39.22 1.16
CA LEU A 434 11.01 39.24 -0.29
C LEU A 434 9.98 38.34 -0.98
N ASP A 435 9.77 37.14 -0.45
CA ASP A 435 8.74 36.19 -0.91
C ASP A 435 7.34 36.78 -0.70
N LEU A 436 7.01 37.26 0.50
CA LEU A 436 5.69 37.85 0.77
C LEU A 436 5.39 39.08 -0.11
N ARG A 437 6.39 39.89 -0.48
CA ARG A 437 6.22 40.98 -1.46
C ARG A 437 5.90 40.46 -2.87
N ARG A 438 6.47 39.33 -3.28
CA ARG A 438 6.16 38.68 -4.55
C ARG A 438 4.73 38.13 -4.57
N ASP A 439 4.27 37.55 -3.47
CA ASP A 439 2.91 37.02 -3.36
C ASP A 439 1.87 38.13 -3.24
N ILE A 440 2.18 39.23 -2.55
CA ILE A 440 1.42 40.50 -2.59
C ILE A 440 1.26 40.98 -4.04
N ALA A 441 2.36 41.09 -4.80
CA ALA A 441 2.30 41.52 -6.20
C ALA A 441 1.53 40.53 -7.09
N THR A 442 1.59 39.24 -6.79
CA THR A 442 0.82 38.20 -7.49
C THR A 442 -0.68 38.33 -7.21
N ALA A 443 -1.06 38.57 -5.96
CA ALA A 443 -2.45 38.76 -5.54
C ALA A 443 -3.04 40.07 -6.08
N GLU A 444 -2.23 41.13 -6.18
CA GLU A 444 -2.63 42.43 -6.77
C GLU A 444 -2.74 42.38 -8.30
N GLY A 445 -2.08 41.43 -8.96
CA GLY A 445 -2.21 41.17 -10.39
C GLY A 445 -3.41 40.31 -10.79
N LEU A 446 -4.23 39.86 -9.84
CA LEU A 446 -5.42 39.04 -10.10
C LEU A 446 -6.54 39.88 -10.75
N PRO A 447 -7.24 39.37 -11.78
CA PRO A 447 -8.38 40.07 -12.37
C PRO A 447 -9.53 40.29 -11.37
N ASP A 448 -10.25 41.41 -11.50
CA ASP A 448 -11.46 41.67 -10.72
C ASP A 448 -12.48 40.54 -10.88
N GLY A 449 -12.99 40.02 -9.75
CA GLY A 449 -13.96 38.91 -9.73
C GLY A 449 -13.36 37.51 -9.94
N SER A 450 -12.02 37.36 -10.03
CA SER A 450 -11.36 36.04 -10.04
C SER A 450 -11.36 35.31 -8.69
N ALA A 451 -11.73 35.98 -7.61
CA ALA A 451 -11.80 35.41 -6.27
C ALA A 451 -13.11 34.63 -6.04
N PRO A 452 -13.05 33.39 -5.51
CA PRO A 452 -14.24 32.66 -5.10
C PRO A 452 -15.05 33.39 -4.02
N GLN A 453 -16.35 33.11 -3.94
CA GLN A 453 -17.20 33.70 -2.89
C GLN A 453 -16.66 33.38 -1.49
N GLY A 454 -16.51 34.42 -0.66
CA GLY A 454 -15.96 34.31 0.70
C GLY A 454 -14.43 34.43 0.79
N VAL A 455 -13.70 34.49 -0.33
CA VAL A 455 -12.23 34.67 -0.33
C VAL A 455 -11.87 36.16 -0.30
N ASP A 456 -11.43 36.65 0.85
CA ASP A 456 -11.00 38.04 1.06
C ASP A 456 -9.54 38.26 0.60
N VAL A 457 -9.36 38.50 -0.70
CA VAL A 457 -8.04 38.84 -1.29
C VAL A 457 -7.53 40.17 -0.74
N ALA A 458 -8.38 41.21 -0.75
CA ALA A 458 -7.97 42.58 -0.42
C ALA A 458 -7.53 42.74 1.05
N GLY A 459 -8.27 42.16 2.00
CA GLY A 459 -7.89 42.17 3.42
C GLY A 459 -6.67 41.28 3.70
N SER A 460 -6.45 40.23 2.92
CA SER A 460 -5.24 39.39 3.04
C SER A 460 -4.00 40.11 2.52
N VAL A 461 -4.08 40.79 1.37
CA VAL A 461 -3.03 41.70 0.86
C VAL A 461 -2.76 42.83 1.84
N SER A 462 -3.79 43.44 2.43
CA SER A 462 -3.65 44.50 3.44
C SER A 462 -2.92 44.00 4.69
N ALA A 463 -3.28 42.82 5.21
CA ALA A 463 -2.60 42.19 6.34
C ALA A 463 -1.13 41.82 6.04
N ALA A 464 -0.86 41.35 4.82
CA ALA A 464 0.49 41.04 4.36
C ALA A 464 1.36 42.30 4.26
N ARG A 465 0.87 43.37 3.63
CA ARG A 465 1.52 44.69 3.58
C ARG A 465 1.81 45.23 4.99
N ALA A 466 0.88 45.07 5.94
CA ALA A 466 1.08 45.49 7.33
C ALA A 466 2.18 44.69 8.05
N SER A 467 2.32 43.38 7.75
CA SER A 467 3.40 42.55 8.29
C SER A 467 4.76 42.88 7.68
N VAL A 468 4.82 43.18 6.38
CA VAL A 468 6.05 43.70 5.72
C VAL A 468 6.48 45.04 6.33
N ALA A 469 5.56 46.00 6.49
CA ALA A 469 5.88 47.29 7.11
C ALA A 469 6.33 47.17 8.58
N ARG A 470 5.83 46.19 9.32
CA ARG A 470 6.32 45.84 10.66
C ARG A 470 7.75 45.28 10.59
N ALA A 471 8.03 44.38 9.65
CA ALA A 471 9.37 43.80 9.48
C ALA A 471 10.46 44.84 9.11
N GLU A 472 10.08 45.92 8.43
CA GLU A 472 10.96 47.04 8.11
C GLU A 472 11.25 47.98 9.29
N THR A 473 10.42 47.96 10.35
CA THR A 473 10.44 48.95 11.43
C THR A 473 10.70 48.37 12.83
N THR A 474 10.41 47.08 13.04
CA THR A 474 10.64 46.36 14.30
C THR A 474 11.92 45.53 14.20
N THR A 475 12.97 45.94 14.91
CA THR A 475 14.27 45.24 14.92
C THR A 475 14.60 44.60 16.27
N ASP A 476 13.89 45.00 17.33
CA ASP A 476 14.08 44.58 18.72
C ASP A 476 13.36 43.27 19.08
N ASP A 477 12.37 42.83 18.30
CA ASP A 477 11.69 41.53 18.48
C ASP A 477 11.64 40.73 17.17
N PRO A 478 12.80 40.23 16.67
CA PRO A 478 12.86 39.57 15.37
C PRO A 478 12.06 38.25 15.35
N LEU A 479 11.91 37.57 16.49
CA LEU A 479 11.13 36.33 16.56
C LEU A 479 9.62 36.61 16.41
N ALA A 480 9.10 37.69 17.01
CA ALA A 480 7.72 38.13 16.76
C ALA A 480 7.52 38.60 15.31
N VAL A 481 8.53 39.21 14.68
CA VAL A 481 8.48 39.58 13.25
C VAL A 481 8.42 38.34 12.36
N VAL A 482 9.28 37.32 12.58
CA VAL A 482 9.23 36.03 11.84
C VAL A 482 7.84 35.38 11.97
N ALA A 483 7.28 35.33 13.19
CA ALA A 483 5.95 34.78 13.41
C ALA A 483 4.85 35.59 12.69
N SER A 484 4.95 36.92 12.69
CA SER A 484 4.00 37.81 11.99
C SER A 484 4.09 37.68 10.46
N LEU A 485 5.30 37.49 9.91
CA LEU A 485 5.50 37.25 8.49
C LEU A 485 4.98 35.87 8.08
N GLY A 486 5.24 34.83 8.87
CA GLY A 486 4.75 33.47 8.61
C GLY A 486 3.23 33.40 8.55
N ALA A 487 2.55 33.96 9.55
CA ALA A 487 1.08 34.00 9.58
C ALA A 487 0.47 34.81 8.41
N ALA A 488 1.19 35.82 7.89
CA ALA A 488 0.79 36.56 6.71
C ALA A 488 1.02 35.77 5.40
N ASN A 489 2.14 35.03 5.32
CA ASN A 489 2.48 34.14 4.22
C ASN A 489 1.45 33.02 4.09
N ASP A 490 1.17 32.29 5.18
CA ASP A 490 0.17 31.23 5.23
C ASP A 490 -1.21 31.72 4.74
N ARG A 491 -1.58 32.95 5.11
CA ARG A 491 -2.86 33.57 4.70
C ARG A 491 -2.89 33.94 3.22
N ILE A 492 -1.82 34.52 2.66
CA ILE A 492 -1.81 34.89 1.23
C ILE A 492 -1.70 33.64 0.34
N ASP A 493 -0.96 32.63 0.76
CA ASP A 493 -0.87 31.33 0.06
C ASP A 493 -2.22 30.63 -0.02
N GLN A 494 -2.98 30.59 1.07
CA GLN A 494 -4.34 30.02 1.09
C GLN A 494 -5.27 30.73 0.10
N VAL A 495 -5.19 32.05 0.02
CA VAL A 495 -5.97 32.87 -0.93
C VAL A 495 -5.53 32.60 -2.37
N LEU A 496 -4.23 32.64 -2.66
CA LEU A 496 -3.69 32.39 -4.00
C LEU A 496 -3.98 30.96 -4.47
N ALA A 497 -3.93 29.97 -3.57
CA ALA A 497 -4.32 28.59 -3.85
C ALA A 497 -5.80 28.48 -4.22
N ALA A 498 -6.70 29.09 -3.44
CA ALA A 498 -8.15 29.08 -3.73
C ALA A 498 -8.49 29.73 -5.08
N VAL A 499 -7.84 30.85 -5.43
CA VAL A 499 -8.02 31.52 -6.73
C VAL A 499 -7.50 30.65 -7.88
N ARG A 500 -6.33 30.01 -7.72
CA ARG A 500 -5.78 29.08 -8.72
C ARG A 500 -6.71 27.88 -8.92
N GLU A 501 -7.19 27.26 -7.85
CA GLU A 501 -8.08 26.10 -7.90
C GLU A 501 -9.39 26.42 -8.62
N ASP A 502 -10.04 27.55 -8.32
CA ASP A 502 -11.27 27.94 -9.00
C ASP A 502 -11.05 28.34 -10.46
N THR A 503 -9.96 29.04 -10.78
CA THR A 503 -9.58 29.34 -12.17
C THR A 503 -9.40 28.04 -12.98
N GLU A 504 -8.72 27.06 -12.40
CA GLU A 504 -8.50 25.73 -13.00
C GLU A 504 -9.78 24.89 -13.10
N LYS A 505 -10.72 25.07 -12.18
CA LYS A 505 -12.06 24.47 -12.24
C LYS A 505 -12.89 25.10 -13.37
N GLN A 506 -12.94 26.43 -13.46
CA GLN A 506 -13.63 27.16 -14.53
C GLN A 506 -13.07 26.80 -15.91
N ARG A 507 -11.74 26.73 -16.05
CA ARG A 507 -11.05 26.32 -17.29
C ARG A 507 -11.43 24.90 -17.73
N ARG A 508 -11.50 23.95 -16.79
CA ARG A 508 -11.95 22.57 -17.06
C ARG A 508 -13.42 22.50 -17.45
N ALA A 509 -14.30 23.23 -16.76
CA ALA A 509 -15.72 23.30 -17.09
C ALA A 509 -15.97 23.88 -18.50
N GLN A 510 -15.23 24.94 -18.87
CA GLN A 510 -15.29 25.52 -20.21
C GLN A 510 -14.87 24.51 -21.30
N ALA A 511 -13.73 23.82 -21.11
CA ALA A 511 -13.27 22.81 -22.07
C ALA A 511 -14.24 21.63 -22.23
N ALA A 512 -14.90 21.19 -21.14
CA ALA A 512 -15.93 20.16 -21.19
C ALA A 512 -17.17 20.62 -21.98
N LEU A 513 -17.62 21.87 -21.77
CA LEU A 513 -18.74 22.47 -22.51
C LEU A 513 -18.44 22.60 -24.01
N ASP A 514 -17.25 23.09 -24.37
CA ASP A 514 -16.85 23.25 -25.77
C ASP A 514 -16.82 21.89 -26.50
N GLN A 515 -16.31 20.84 -25.85
CA GLN A 515 -16.31 19.48 -26.38
C GLN A 515 -17.74 18.89 -26.50
N ALA A 516 -18.60 19.11 -25.50
CA ALA A 516 -19.98 18.64 -25.52
C ALA A 516 -20.79 19.32 -26.64
N LEU A 517 -20.63 20.64 -26.82
CA LEU A 517 -21.27 21.40 -27.91
C LEU A 517 -20.78 20.98 -29.29
N LEU A 518 -19.47 20.70 -29.45
CA LEU A 518 -18.92 20.17 -30.70
C LEU A 518 -19.53 18.80 -31.04
N THR A 519 -19.59 17.90 -30.06
CA THR A 519 -20.14 16.55 -30.20
C THR A 519 -21.64 16.57 -30.51
N ALA A 520 -22.41 17.43 -29.82
CA ALA A 520 -23.84 17.61 -30.10
C ALA A 520 -24.08 18.10 -31.53
N ARG A 521 -23.31 19.09 -32.00
CA ARG A 521 -23.43 19.65 -33.37
C ARG A 521 -23.13 18.60 -34.44
N SER A 522 -22.05 17.84 -34.31
CA SER A 522 -21.68 16.82 -35.31
C SER A 522 -22.69 15.69 -35.36
N GLN A 523 -23.13 15.18 -34.20
CA GLN A 523 -24.08 14.06 -34.14
C GLN A 523 -25.48 14.45 -34.63
N ILE A 524 -25.96 15.65 -34.29
CA ILE A 524 -27.25 16.18 -34.81
C ILE A 524 -27.19 16.37 -36.32
N SER A 525 -26.09 16.90 -36.89
CA SER A 525 -25.95 17.02 -38.34
C SER A 525 -26.01 15.65 -39.03
N ALA A 526 -25.19 14.68 -38.59
CA ALA A 526 -25.18 13.35 -39.18
C ALA A 526 -26.55 12.64 -39.08
N THR A 527 -27.23 12.79 -37.94
CA THR A 527 -28.58 12.24 -37.72
C THR A 527 -29.61 12.91 -38.64
N ARG A 528 -29.54 14.23 -38.80
CA ARG A 528 -30.39 14.98 -39.73
C ARG A 528 -30.16 14.51 -41.17
N ASP A 529 -28.92 14.47 -41.63
CA ASP A 529 -28.57 14.06 -43.00
C ASP A 529 -29.04 12.63 -43.30
N PHE A 530 -28.91 11.70 -42.34
CA PHE A 530 -29.43 10.34 -42.44
C PHE A 530 -30.95 10.29 -42.59
N ILE A 531 -31.68 11.06 -41.77
CA ILE A 531 -33.16 11.13 -41.80
C ILE A 531 -33.65 11.85 -43.07
N GLU A 532 -32.96 12.90 -43.52
CA GLU A 532 -33.37 13.69 -44.68
C GLU A 532 -33.17 12.95 -46.01
N THR A 533 -32.10 12.16 -46.12
CA THR A 533 -31.87 11.28 -47.29
C THR A 533 -32.85 10.10 -47.37
N ARG A 534 -33.55 9.77 -46.27
CA ARG A 534 -34.44 8.59 -46.15
C ARG A 534 -35.87 8.95 -45.71
N ARG A 535 -36.32 10.18 -46.01
CA ARG A 535 -37.62 10.77 -45.56
C ARG A 535 -38.88 9.92 -45.78
N GLY A 536 -38.88 8.97 -46.72
CA GLY A 536 -40.01 8.08 -47.01
C GLY A 536 -40.08 6.79 -46.19
N GLY A 537 -38.99 6.37 -45.56
CA GLY A 537 -38.90 5.14 -44.75
C GLY A 537 -38.78 5.38 -43.25
N ILE A 538 -38.80 6.64 -42.79
CA ILE A 538 -38.60 7.03 -41.39
C ILE A 538 -39.85 7.74 -40.87
N GLY A 539 -40.41 7.20 -39.80
CA GLY A 539 -41.62 7.63 -39.13
C GLY A 539 -41.46 8.92 -38.31
N PRO A 540 -42.52 9.35 -37.62
CA PRO A 540 -42.52 10.61 -36.87
C PRO A 540 -41.62 10.56 -35.63
N GLN A 541 -41.41 9.40 -35.01
CA GLN A 541 -40.77 9.31 -33.70
C GLN A 541 -39.27 9.67 -33.71
N PRO A 542 -38.42 9.19 -34.65
CA PRO A 542 -37.04 9.67 -34.79
C PRO A 542 -36.95 11.17 -35.13
N ARG A 543 -37.88 11.66 -35.96
CA ARG A 543 -37.94 13.07 -36.39
C ARG A 543 -38.27 14.00 -35.23
N THR A 544 -39.20 13.61 -34.36
CA THR A 544 -39.50 14.35 -33.11
C THR A 544 -38.28 14.37 -32.18
N ARG A 545 -37.60 13.23 -31.99
CA ARG A 545 -36.39 13.17 -31.14
C ARG A 545 -35.26 14.06 -31.67
N LEU A 546 -35.06 14.11 -32.99
CA LEU A 546 -34.10 15.04 -33.61
C LEU A 546 -34.49 16.50 -33.36
N SER A 547 -35.77 16.86 -33.53
CA SER A 547 -36.26 18.22 -33.23
C SER A 547 -36.08 18.61 -31.76
N GLU A 548 -36.22 17.66 -30.83
CA GLU A 548 -35.94 17.89 -29.42
C GLU A 548 -34.43 18.02 -29.15
N ALA A 549 -33.59 17.19 -29.78
CA ALA A 549 -32.13 17.32 -29.70
C ALA A 549 -31.65 18.70 -30.17
N GLU A 550 -32.22 19.21 -31.27
CA GLU A 550 -31.97 20.55 -31.79
C GLU A 550 -32.42 21.66 -30.82
N ARG A 551 -33.58 21.49 -30.16
CA ARG A 551 -34.07 22.40 -29.11
C ARG A 551 -33.12 22.44 -27.91
N HIS A 552 -32.66 21.28 -27.44
CA HIS A 552 -31.69 21.18 -26.34
C HIS A 552 -30.33 21.79 -26.70
N LEU A 553 -29.82 21.57 -27.93
CA LEU A 553 -28.59 22.23 -28.41
C LEU A 553 -28.74 23.76 -28.48
N ALA A 554 -29.88 24.27 -28.93
CA ALA A 554 -30.14 25.70 -28.96
C ALA A 554 -30.16 26.32 -27.55
N THR A 555 -30.77 25.63 -26.58
CA THR A 555 -30.76 26.01 -25.16
C THR A 555 -29.34 26.02 -24.62
N ALA A 556 -28.56 24.95 -24.84
CA ALA A 556 -27.17 24.84 -24.43
C ALA A 556 -26.30 26.01 -24.94
N VAL A 557 -26.43 26.37 -26.22
CA VAL A 557 -25.71 27.51 -26.82
C VAL A 557 -26.15 28.85 -26.23
N SER A 558 -27.43 29.01 -25.91
CA SER A 558 -27.94 30.25 -25.29
C SER A 558 -27.47 30.44 -23.85
N LEU A 559 -27.29 29.34 -23.10
CA LEU A 559 -26.83 29.35 -21.71
C LEU A 559 -25.30 29.41 -21.58
N ALA A 560 -24.54 29.05 -22.62
CA ALA A 560 -23.08 28.90 -22.56
C ALA A 560 -22.31 30.11 -22.00
N THR A 561 -22.86 31.33 -22.11
CA THR A 561 -22.25 32.56 -21.57
C THR A 561 -22.81 33.02 -20.22
N SER A 562 -23.92 32.45 -19.74
CA SER A 562 -24.63 32.89 -18.51
C SER A 562 -24.70 31.82 -17.42
N ASP A 563 -24.82 30.54 -17.80
CA ASP A 563 -24.84 29.38 -16.90
C ASP A 563 -24.20 28.18 -17.60
N ARG A 564 -22.91 27.95 -17.32
CA ARG A 564 -22.12 26.91 -17.99
C ARG A 564 -22.53 25.49 -17.57
N ASP A 565 -22.96 25.31 -16.33
CA ASP A 565 -23.33 23.99 -15.81
C ASP A 565 -24.68 23.56 -16.40
N ALA A 566 -25.65 24.47 -16.48
CA ALA A 566 -26.90 24.24 -17.21
C ALA A 566 -26.66 24.06 -18.72
N ALA A 567 -25.77 24.85 -19.33
CA ALA A 567 -25.40 24.68 -20.73
C ALA A 567 -24.79 23.29 -21.03
N LEU A 568 -23.93 22.78 -20.14
CA LEU A 568 -23.30 21.47 -20.28
C LEU A 568 -24.35 20.34 -20.15
N PHE A 569 -25.27 20.45 -19.20
CA PHE A 569 -26.39 19.53 -19.06
C PHE A 569 -27.26 19.47 -20.32
N GLU A 570 -27.66 20.63 -20.85
CA GLU A 570 -28.44 20.75 -22.09
C GLU A 570 -27.70 20.19 -23.31
N ALA A 571 -26.38 20.38 -23.40
CA ALA A 571 -25.55 19.81 -24.47
C ALA A 571 -25.54 18.27 -24.41
N HIS A 572 -25.46 17.68 -23.21
CA HIS A 572 -25.55 16.22 -23.05
C HIS A 572 -26.94 15.67 -23.38
N GLN A 573 -28.02 16.37 -23.03
CA GLN A 573 -29.38 16.00 -23.44
C GLN A 573 -29.52 16.00 -24.97
N ALA A 574 -28.96 17.00 -25.64
CA ALA A 574 -28.94 17.09 -27.10
C ALA A 574 -28.22 15.88 -27.76
N VAL A 575 -27.05 15.47 -27.23
CA VAL A 575 -26.34 14.27 -27.68
C VAL A 575 -27.19 13.01 -27.51
N GLN A 576 -27.75 12.78 -26.32
CA GLN A 576 -28.56 11.58 -26.03
C GLN A 576 -29.81 11.49 -26.91
N LEU A 577 -30.52 12.59 -27.11
CA LEU A 577 -31.69 12.64 -27.99
C LEU A 577 -31.33 12.42 -29.47
N SER A 578 -30.17 12.93 -29.92
CA SER A 578 -29.67 12.67 -31.27
C SER A 578 -29.33 11.20 -31.49
N GLN A 579 -28.71 10.54 -30.50
CA GLN A 579 -28.42 9.10 -30.54
C GLN A 579 -29.70 8.27 -30.59
N ALA A 580 -30.69 8.60 -29.76
CA ALA A 580 -32.00 7.95 -29.75
C ALA A 580 -32.85 8.23 -31.01
N ALA A 581 -32.55 9.32 -31.74
CA ALA A 581 -33.10 9.59 -33.06
C ALA A 581 -32.40 8.76 -34.15
N ALA A 582 -31.06 8.71 -34.16
CA ALA A 582 -30.28 7.90 -35.11
C ALA A 582 -30.65 6.41 -35.03
N ALA A 583 -30.54 5.79 -33.85
CA ALA A 583 -30.85 4.37 -33.66
C ALA A 583 -32.31 4.03 -34.01
N GLY A 584 -33.25 4.93 -33.73
CA GLY A 584 -34.64 4.77 -34.12
C GLY A 584 -34.85 4.83 -35.64
N ALA A 585 -34.18 5.76 -36.32
CA ALA A 585 -34.21 5.89 -37.77
C ALA A 585 -33.56 4.70 -38.48
N GLU A 586 -32.45 4.18 -37.94
CA GLU A 586 -31.77 2.98 -38.47
C GLU A 586 -32.66 1.73 -38.37
N ALA A 587 -33.33 1.53 -37.22
CA ALA A 587 -34.26 0.42 -37.03
C ALA A 587 -35.51 0.50 -37.95
N GLU A 588 -36.04 1.71 -38.19
CA GLU A 588 -37.14 1.91 -39.14
C GLU A 588 -36.68 1.66 -40.59
N VAL A 589 -35.46 2.06 -40.97
CA VAL A 589 -34.90 1.79 -42.30
C VAL A 589 -34.64 0.28 -42.51
N SER A 590 -34.09 -0.43 -41.53
CA SER A 590 -33.82 -1.88 -41.65
C SER A 590 -35.11 -2.70 -41.73
N SER A 591 -36.13 -2.34 -40.94
CA SER A 591 -37.45 -2.98 -41.02
C SER A 591 -38.19 -2.65 -42.32
N TYR A 592 -38.08 -1.44 -42.86
CA TYR A 592 -38.62 -1.09 -44.19
C TYR A 592 -37.93 -1.87 -45.31
N GLN A 593 -36.61 -2.12 -45.21
CA GLN A 593 -35.88 -2.96 -46.16
C GLN A 593 -36.31 -4.44 -46.09
N GLN A 594 -36.50 -4.99 -44.89
CA GLN A 594 -36.99 -6.37 -44.71
C GLN A 594 -38.46 -6.57 -45.11
N ALA A 595 -39.31 -5.55 -44.95
CA ALA A 595 -40.74 -5.63 -45.29
C ALA A 595 -41.05 -5.47 -46.79
N SER A 596 -40.05 -5.26 -47.65
CA SER A 596 -40.24 -4.98 -49.06
C SER A 596 -40.43 -6.28 -49.89
N PRO A 597 -41.61 -6.53 -50.52
CA PRO A 597 -41.93 -7.83 -51.13
C PRO A 597 -41.14 -8.22 -52.41
N PHE A 598 -40.12 -7.45 -52.79
CA PHE A 598 -39.35 -7.63 -54.03
C PHE A 598 -37.92 -8.21 -53.79
N GLY A 599 -37.57 -8.56 -52.56
CA GLY A 599 -36.26 -9.09 -52.17
C GLY A 599 -36.16 -10.63 -52.15
N GLY A 600 -36.47 -11.33 -53.25
CA GLY A 600 -36.34 -12.79 -53.30
C GLY A 600 -36.43 -13.38 -54.71
N GLY A 601 -35.27 -13.68 -55.32
CA GLY A 601 -35.23 -14.23 -56.69
C GLY A 601 -33.83 -14.64 -57.16
N MET A 602 -33.57 -15.93 -57.12
CA MET A 602 -32.38 -16.62 -57.66
C MET A 602 -32.20 -16.39 -59.18
N GLY A 603 -30.97 -16.08 -59.65
CA GLY A 603 -30.52 -16.54 -60.97
C GLY A 603 -29.66 -15.62 -61.87
N THR A 604 -28.50 -16.18 -62.27
CA THR A 604 -27.85 -16.04 -63.60
C THR A 604 -26.68 -15.06 -63.77
N ARG A 605 -25.64 -15.59 -64.45
CA ARG A 605 -24.38 -14.95 -64.88
C ARG A 605 -24.61 -13.83 -65.92
N GLY A 606 -23.76 -12.81 -65.94
CA GLY A 606 -23.65 -11.88 -67.08
C GLY A 606 -22.61 -10.78 -66.86
N SER A 607 -21.80 -10.48 -67.88
CA SER A 607 -20.72 -9.48 -67.83
C SER A 607 -21.14 -8.10 -68.34
N ALA A 608 -20.40 -7.09 -67.88
CA ALA A 608 -20.20 -5.76 -68.48
C ALA A 608 -21.31 -4.68 -68.38
N GLY A 609 -20.92 -3.52 -67.85
CA GLY A 609 -21.43 -2.21 -68.32
C GLY A 609 -21.96 -1.26 -67.24
N ALA A 610 -21.27 -0.12 -67.09
CA ALA A 610 -21.62 1.08 -66.32
C ALA A 610 -23.08 1.59 -66.50
N ASP A 611 -23.65 2.47 -65.67
CA ASP A 611 -23.03 3.47 -64.77
C ASP A 611 -24.06 4.03 -63.74
N LEU A 612 -23.61 4.93 -62.85
CA LEU A 612 -24.37 5.86 -62.00
C LEU A 612 -25.05 5.29 -60.73
N GLY A 613 -24.24 5.17 -59.67
CA GLY A 613 -24.68 4.99 -58.28
C GLY A 613 -23.67 5.45 -57.21
N GLY A 614 -22.76 6.37 -57.54
CA GLY A 614 -21.85 6.98 -56.55
C GLY A 614 -22.61 7.88 -55.55
N ILE A 615 -22.04 8.27 -54.41
CA ILE A 615 -20.63 8.58 -54.14
C ILE A 615 -20.25 8.17 -52.70
N VAL A 616 -18.98 7.79 -52.51
CA VAL A 616 -18.33 7.68 -51.19
C VAL A 616 -18.24 9.06 -50.53
N THR A 617 -18.92 9.23 -49.41
CA THR A 617 -18.68 10.30 -48.44
C THR A 617 -18.57 9.63 -47.06
N GLY A 618 -17.43 9.57 -46.38
CA GLY A 618 -16.14 10.18 -46.64
C GLY A 618 -15.67 10.95 -45.41
N MET A 619 -14.78 10.33 -44.62
CA MET A 619 -13.91 10.96 -43.61
C MET A 619 -14.60 11.49 -42.34
N LEU A 620 -14.22 11.00 -41.15
CA LEU A 620 -13.02 11.44 -40.41
C LEU A 620 -13.01 12.96 -40.15
N LEU A 621 -13.87 13.43 -39.25
CA LEU A 621 -13.75 14.75 -38.61
C LEU A 621 -14.19 14.67 -37.13
N GLY A 622 -13.21 14.58 -36.22
CA GLY A 622 -13.47 14.52 -34.78
C GLY A 622 -12.25 14.24 -33.90
N GLY A 623 -11.02 14.56 -34.34
CA GLY A 623 -9.83 14.10 -33.61
C GLY A 623 -8.48 14.74 -33.99
N LEU A 624 -8.46 15.96 -34.54
CA LEU A 624 -7.18 16.68 -34.71
C LEU A 624 -7.35 18.20 -34.89
N PHE A 625 -7.44 18.96 -33.78
CA PHE A 625 -7.00 20.37 -33.67
C PHE A 625 -7.05 20.85 -32.21
N SER A 626 -6.10 20.39 -31.39
CA SER A 626 -5.66 21.10 -30.19
C SER A 626 -4.30 20.55 -29.76
N GLY A 627 -3.23 21.27 -30.10
CA GLY A 627 -1.90 21.02 -29.57
C GLY A 627 -1.47 22.21 -28.72
N GLY A 628 -1.12 21.98 -27.45
CA GLY A 628 -0.38 22.95 -26.65
C GLY A 628 -0.76 23.06 -25.17
N GLY A 629 0.00 22.37 -24.31
CA GLY A 629 0.38 22.90 -22.99
C GLY A 629 -0.11 22.16 -21.74
N GLY A 630 0.84 21.53 -21.03
CA GLY A 630 0.79 21.18 -19.59
C GLY A 630 -0.26 20.13 -19.15
N GLY A 631 0.04 19.13 -18.32
CA GLY A 631 1.16 18.94 -17.41
C GLY A 631 0.66 18.98 -15.96
N PHE A 632 0.72 17.84 -15.25
CA PHE A 632 0.17 17.59 -13.90
C PHE A 632 -1.38 17.67 -13.80
N GLY A 633 -2.07 16.89 -12.95
CA GLY A 633 -1.63 15.78 -12.11
C GLY A 633 -2.56 15.55 -10.91
N GLY A 634 -2.94 14.30 -10.64
CA GLY A 634 -3.44 13.83 -9.34
C GLY A 634 -4.93 14.04 -8.99
N GLY A 635 -5.49 13.05 -8.27
CA GLY A 635 -6.70 13.15 -7.45
C GLY A 635 -8.05 13.13 -8.20
N GLY A 636 -9.06 12.33 -7.85
CA GLY A 636 -9.21 11.41 -6.71
C GLY A 636 -10.47 11.73 -5.89
N GLY A 637 -11.51 10.89 -6.00
CA GLY A 637 -12.78 11.00 -5.26
C GLY A 637 -13.84 11.87 -5.96
N GLY A 638 -15.13 11.55 -5.89
CA GLY A 638 -15.76 10.33 -5.35
C GLY A 638 -17.29 10.45 -5.20
N PHE A 639 -17.88 9.39 -4.65
CA PHE A 639 -19.26 9.26 -4.09
C PHE A 639 -20.49 9.11 -5.02
N GLY A 640 -21.29 8.07 -4.68
CA GLY A 640 -22.72 7.93 -4.99
C GLY A 640 -23.03 6.93 -6.11
N GLY A 641 -23.86 5.90 -5.93
CA GLY A 641 -24.57 5.43 -4.73
C GLY A 641 -25.72 4.46 -5.07
N GLY A 642 -26.13 3.61 -4.11
CA GLY A 642 -27.14 2.54 -4.30
C GLY A 642 -26.50 1.23 -4.79
N GLY A 643 -26.66 0.07 -4.15
CA GLY A 643 -27.85 -0.46 -3.49
C GLY A 643 -28.71 -1.15 -4.56
N GLY A 644 -28.89 -2.47 -4.60
CA GLY A 644 -28.73 -3.50 -3.57
C GLY A 644 -29.96 -4.41 -3.70
N GLY A 645 -29.77 -5.70 -3.97
CA GLY A 645 -30.88 -6.64 -4.20
C GLY A 645 -30.41 -7.93 -4.86
N GLY A 646 -30.33 -9.01 -4.08
CA GLY A 646 -30.02 -10.35 -4.59
C GLY A 646 -31.28 -11.07 -5.09
N GLY A 647 -31.07 -12.12 -5.90
CA GLY A 647 -32.11 -13.05 -6.34
C GLY A 647 -31.50 -14.41 -6.62
N PHE A 648 -31.89 -15.42 -5.83
CA PHE A 648 -31.48 -16.81 -6.04
C PHE A 648 -32.22 -17.41 -7.26
N GLY A 649 -31.54 -18.29 -7.99
CA GLY A 649 -32.15 -19.13 -9.03
C GLY A 649 -31.29 -20.36 -9.31
N GLY A 650 -31.56 -21.47 -8.60
CA GLY A 650 -30.92 -22.75 -8.86
C GLY A 650 -31.78 -23.64 -9.77
N GLY A 651 -31.15 -24.57 -10.48
CA GLY A 651 -31.82 -25.58 -11.29
C GLY A 651 -30.83 -26.37 -12.14
N GLY A 652 -30.52 -27.60 -11.74
CA GLY A 652 -29.59 -28.46 -12.48
C GLY A 652 -30.27 -29.18 -13.66
N GLY A 653 -29.46 -29.56 -14.65
CA GLY A 653 -29.83 -30.43 -15.75
C GLY A 653 -28.59 -31.13 -16.29
N GLY A 654 -28.55 -32.46 -16.23
CA GLY A 654 -27.40 -33.24 -16.66
C GLY A 654 -27.37 -33.50 -18.16
N GLY A 655 -26.25 -33.17 -18.79
CA GLY A 655 -25.86 -33.55 -20.14
C GLY A 655 -24.39 -33.17 -20.30
N GLY A 656 -23.52 -34.15 -20.56
CA GLY A 656 -22.10 -33.89 -20.77
C GLY A 656 -21.92 -32.98 -21.98
N GLY A 657 -21.26 -31.85 -21.77
CA GLY A 657 -20.96 -30.87 -22.79
C GLY A 657 -19.71 -30.10 -22.44
N ARG A 658 -19.10 -29.51 -23.46
CA ARG A 658 -17.88 -28.70 -23.32
C ARG A 658 -18.11 -27.55 -22.35
N SER A 659 -17.32 -27.50 -21.28
CA SER A 659 -17.29 -26.38 -20.34
C SER A 659 -16.04 -25.53 -20.57
N SER A 660 -16.19 -24.22 -20.41
CA SER A 660 -15.16 -23.17 -20.50
C SER A 660 -14.97 -22.48 -19.15
N GLY A 661 -13.81 -21.87 -18.91
CA GLY A 661 -13.39 -21.42 -17.59
C GLY A 661 -11.96 -20.87 -17.59
N GLY A 662 -11.67 -19.93 -16.70
CA GLY A 662 -10.40 -19.21 -16.64
C GLY A 662 -10.61 -17.81 -16.08
N GLY A 663 -9.68 -16.88 -16.33
CA GLY A 663 -9.77 -15.53 -15.76
C GLY A 663 -8.66 -14.59 -16.20
N ARG A 664 -8.34 -13.62 -15.34
CA ARG A 664 -7.06 -12.90 -15.38
C ARG A 664 -6.02 -13.68 -14.60
N PHE A 665 -4.79 -13.73 -15.11
CA PHE A 665 -3.61 -14.12 -14.34
C PHE A 665 -2.96 -12.88 -13.72
#